data_AF-A0A094B3C3-F1
#
_entry.id   AF-A0A094B3C3-F1
#
_cell.length_a   1.000
_cell.length_b   1.000
_cell.length_c   1.000
_cell.angle_alpha   90.00
_cell.angle_beta   90.00
_cell.angle_gamma   90.00
#
_symmetry.space_group_name_H-M   'P 1'
#
loop_
_entity.id
_entity.type
_entity.pdbx_description
1 polymer ?
#
loop_
_entity_poly.entity_id
_entity_poly.type
_entity_poly.pdbx_seq_one_letter_code
_entity_poly.pdbx_strand_id
1 'polypeptide(L)'
;MKPSLNLLPLLLPILPTAHAWGSLGHMTVAYLAEHLVSSRTELYMQRILSNPSAPGYLGSIATWADSYRYTKDGRYSAHLHYIDADDTPPYSCGLDIERDCADEFCIVSAIGNYTSRLMDASLDPYQRAIAAKFVVHFIGDIHQPLHTEGLLRGGNGIKVRFNGRNSNLHSVWDSAIAEHLIGGYTPTLAQKWAGDLLGDVEGGLYSPLVDGWREGVTLADVEGSVMRWAGESNRLVCEVVVPEGGWETLEGKDLSGDYYEQAIGAVEMQVARAGVRLAEWLDLVAGGDERGELNEPLSHASFQSRVSAVAAAHCPEKHHDELSALLILFYLSPSFTHLPFYAHSSCFPAQAGSFSVPTSFGGLQTPLVFGILVPASHHPFNMPSHRYFWPYMCTVVLLVTYASARKPTADTPYDEIVSCVYPMSGQYALLPRILFYASLICASTMRRYWWLTTIVLGVAMPYSLTAFVHMIVILATHGFKPPIFDLDIYGIFVLSAASVSMYPVLIVLRRRYKIPAVHAVVRLWWSIMVVTGFLASDLVSKSEYRQGSSNSEVACYLEDGTLLTSIAQLNGIRDLECIYDCFLAEKSVLKAQDAVMIIWGDTMHGMFGKWGTLFAFASACIMYLLGTHMKLYSRVFKRLDALVLKPVYSAFDPDGRAILTPVACICLISMVPWVINIEYSLWRTPVEEKAFAIGQWSPWVAALFAIIGGGIYRVYKDPKDGEEAPELPINSPGDSVMTVGIIEPGDNGPAGAFSEAKTKGDTNGSGESRLLDEIDLGAGMIIPEPEC
;
A
#
# COMPACT_ATOMS: atom_id res chain seq x y z
N MET A 1 -39.79 -33.65 34.33
CA MET A 1 -40.74 -32.69 33.71
C MET A 1 -39.93 -31.61 33.02
N LYS A 2 -40.35 -31.10 31.86
CA LYS A 2 -39.92 -29.78 31.39
C LYS A 2 -40.61 -28.71 32.28
N PRO A 3 -40.00 -27.53 32.45
CA PRO A 3 -40.48 -26.39 31.68
C PRO A 3 -39.39 -25.78 30.80
N SER A 4 -39.81 -25.19 29.69
CA SER A 4 -38.98 -24.29 28.88
C SER A 4 -38.90 -22.90 29.53
N LEU A 5 -37.75 -22.24 29.38
CA LEU A 5 -37.64 -20.79 29.61
C LEU A 5 -36.90 -20.19 28.42
N ASN A 6 -37.51 -19.20 27.78
CA ASN A 6 -37.03 -18.68 26.49
C ASN A 6 -35.82 -17.76 26.68
N LEU A 7 -34.74 -18.03 25.93
CA LEU A 7 -33.63 -17.09 25.82
C LEU A 7 -33.93 -16.10 24.69
N LEU A 8 -34.07 -14.82 25.02
CA LEU A 8 -34.21 -13.76 24.01
C LEU A 8 -32.84 -13.52 23.36
N PRO A 9 -32.67 -13.70 22.03
CA PRO A 9 -31.38 -13.50 21.39
C PRO A 9 -31.08 -12.00 21.27
N LEU A 10 -30.03 -11.53 21.95
CA LEU A 10 -29.54 -10.17 21.82
C LEU A 10 -28.76 -10.03 20.50
N LEU A 11 -29.47 -9.79 19.40
CA LEU A 11 -28.83 -9.41 18.14
C LEU A 11 -28.12 -8.05 18.33
N LEU A 12 -26.78 -8.04 18.29
CA LEU A 12 -26.09 -6.86 17.81
C LEU A 12 -26.35 -6.76 16.30
N PRO A 13 -26.85 -5.63 15.78
CA PRO A 13 -26.97 -5.45 14.34
C PRO A 13 -25.57 -5.29 13.75
N ILE A 14 -25.12 -6.30 12.99
CA ILE A 14 -24.13 -6.08 11.95
C ILE A 14 -24.84 -5.20 10.91
N LEU A 15 -24.60 -3.89 10.98
CA LEU A 15 -25.10 -2.96 9.96
C LEU A 15 -24.37 -3.28 8.66
N PRO A 16 -25.07 -3.70 7.58
CA PRO A 16 -24.45 -3.76 6.28
C PRO A 16 -24.10 -2.33 5.87
N THR A 17 -22.84 -2.10 5.51
CA THR A 17 -22.40 -0.88 4.87
C THR A 17 -22.92 -0.89 3.43
N ALA A 18 -24.07 -0.27 3.21
CA ALA A 18 -24.69 -0.06 1.90
C ALA A 18 -23.81 0.86 1.06
N HIS A 19 -22.87 0.27 0.33
CA HIS A 19 -22.07 0.93 -0.73
C HIS A 19 -22.97 1.25 -1.91
N ALA A 20 -22.49 2.09 -2.83
CA ALA A 20 -23.09 2.13 -4.16
C ALA A 20 -22.64 0.89 -4.95
N TRP A 21 -22.55 0.95 -6.29
CA TRP A 21 -21.90 -0.10 -7.08
C TRP A 21 -20.66 -0.60 -6.35
N GLY A 22 -20.56 -1.91 -6.13
CA GLY A 22 -19.45 -2.50 -5.39
C GLY A 22 -18.13 -2.13 -6.03
N SER A 23 -17.02 -2.23 -5.30
CA SER A 23 -15.69 -1.77 -5.76
C SER A 23 -15.37 -2.14 -7.22
N LEU A 24 -15.79 -3.34 -7.64
CA LEU A 24 -15.75 -3.81 -9.03
C LEU A 24 -16.43 -2.85 -10.03
N GLY A 25 -17.70 -2.51 -9.80
CA GLY A 25 -18.52 -1.69 -10.69
C GLY A 25 -17.95 -0.28 -10.85
N HIS A 26 -17.67 0.43 -9.75
CA HIS A 26 -17.05 1.76 -9.83
C HIS A 26 -15.71 1.77 -10.57
N MET A 27 -14.83 0.82 -10.24
CA MET A 27 -13.56 0.71 -10.94
C MET A 27 -13.79 0.43 -12.43
N THR A 28 -14.75 -0.43 -12.79
CA THR A 28 -15.06 -0.78 -14.19
C THR A 28 -15.61 0.43 -14.97
N VAL A 29 -16.58 1.16 -14.40
CA VAL A 29 -17.11 2.41 -14.98
C VAL A 29 -15.99 3.40 -15.25
N ALA A 30 -15.08 3.59 -14.28
CA ALA A 30 -13.98 4.53 -14.38
C ALA A 30 -12.89 4.07 -15.36
N TYR A 31 -12.51 2.79 -15.39
CA TYR A 31 -11.56 2.25 -16.36
C TYR A 31 -12.12 2.28 -17.79
N LEU A 32 -13.41 2.02 -17.99
CA LEU A 32 -14.06 2.16 -19.30
C LEU A 32 -14.06 3.62 -19.75
N ALA A 33 -14.32 4.57 -18.84
CA ALA A 33 -14.21 5.99 -19.13
C ALA A 33 -12.77 6.41 -19.50
N GLU A 34 -11.74 5.90 -18.81
CA GLU A 34 -10.33 6.15 -19.16
C GLU A 34 -9.97 5.74 -20.60
N HIS A 35 -10.62 4.70 -21.14
CA HIS A 35 -10.43 4.27 -22.52
C HIS A 35 -11.19 5.11 -23.56
N LEU A 36 -12.22 5.86 -23.15
CA LEU A 36 -13.14 6.55 -24.04
C LEU A 36 -12.96 8.08 -24.08
N VAL A 37 -12.33 8.68 -23.06
CA VAL A 37 -12.05 10.13 -23.03
C VAL A 37 -11.01 10.57 -24.05
N SER A 38 -11.10 11.81 -24.53
CA SER A 38 -10.03 12.41 -25.34
C SER A 38 -8.74 12.64 -24.53
N SER A 39 -7.58 12.67 -25.21
CA SER A 39 -6.28 12.96 -24.57
C SER A 39 -6.19 14.37 -23.94
N ARG A 40 -7.06 15.32 -24.33
CA ARG A 40 -7.21 16.62 -23.64
C ARG A 40 -7.73 16.42 -22.22
N THR A 41 -8.70 15.52 -22.09
CA THR A 41 -9.42 15.20 -20.85
C THR A 41 -8.63 14.28 -19.95
N GLU A 42 -7.92 13.30 -20.52
CA GLU A 42 -6.92 12.51 -19.81
C GLU A 42 -5.93 13.43 -19.08
N LEU A 43 -5.23 14.31 -19.82
CA LEU A 43 -4.25 15.23 -19.25
C LEU A 43 -4.86 16.26 -18.28
N TYR A 44 -6.12 16.67 -18.50
CA TYR A 44 -6.85 17.54 -17.58
C TYR A 44 -7.13 16.83 -16.24
N MET A 45 -7.72 15.63 -16.29
CA MET A 45 -8.13 14.88 -15.10
C MET A 45 -6.93 14.34 -14.33
N GLN A 46 -5.90 13.84 -15.02
CA GLN A 46 -4.62 13.46 -14.43
C GLN A 46 -3.97 14.64 -13.68
N ARG A 47 -4.01 15.87 -14.25
CA ARG A 47 -3.52 17.08 -13.57
C ARG A 47 -4.38 17.47 -12.37
N ILE A 48 -5.71 17.48 -12.50
CA ILE A 48 -6.62 17.81 -11.38
C ILE A 48 -6.44 16.84 -10.21
N LEU A 49 -6.30 15.54 -10.50
CA LEU A 49 -6.10 14.49 -9.50
C LEU A 49 -4.66 14.42 -8.97
N SER A 50 -3.76 15.30 -9.42
CA SER A 50 -2.32 15.32 -9.08
C SER A 50 -1.58 14.01 -9.41
N ASN A 51 -2.04 13.31 -10.45
CA ASN A 51 -1.60 11.99 -10.86
C ASN A 51 -1.24 11.96 -12.36
N PRO A 52 -0.16 12.66 -12.79
CA PRO A 52 0.07 13.06 -14.18
C PRO A 52 0.52 11.95 -15.15
N SER A 53 0.57 10.67 -14.73
CA SER A 53 1.09 9.57 -15.59
C SER A 53 0.67 8.15 -15.17
N ALA A 54 -0.27 7.96 -14.23
CA ALA A 54 -0.67 6.60 -13.84
C ALA A 54 -1.78 6.04 -14.75
N PRO A 55 -1.63 4.84 -15.33
CA PRO A 55 -2.77 4.10 -15.86
C PRO A 55 -3.70 3.72 -14.71
N GLY A 56 -5.00 3.98 -14.83
CA GLY A 56 -5.95 3.84 -13.74
C GLY A 56 -6.14 5.09 -12.90
N TYR A 57 -5.96 6.29 -13.46
CA TYR A 57 -6.06 7.54 -12.71
C TYR A 57 -7.49 7.89 -12.28
N LEU A 58 -8.52 7.42 -12.99
CA LEU A 58 -9.92 7.44 -12.53
C LEU A 58 -10.24 6.18 -11.71
N GLY A 59 -9.86 4.99 -12.20
CA GLY A 59 -10.14 3.71 -11.55
C GLY A 59 -9.63 3.64 -10.11
N SER A 60 -8.44 4.16 -9.84
CA SER A 60 -7.84 4.22 -8.49
C SER A 60 -8.54 5.18 -7.52
N ILE A 61 -9.41 6.07 -7.99
CA ILE A 61 -10.18 7.00 -7.14
C ILE A 61 -11.68 6.73 -7.15
N ALA A 62 -12.16 5.79 -7.97
CA ALA A 62 -13.59 5.57 -8.22
C ALA A 62 -14.40 5.12 -6.98
N THR A 63 -13.74 4.54 -5.98
CA THR A 63 -14.34 4.09 -4.69
C THR A 63 -14.09 5.07 -3.53
N TRP A 64 -13.50 6.24 -3.81
CA TRP A 64 -13.08 7.18 -2.77
C TRP A 64 -14.25 7.81 -2.00
N ALA A 65 -15.31 8.25 -2.68
CA ALA A 65 -16.44 8.93 -2.03
C ALA A 65 -17.18 7.98 -1.08
N ASP A 66 -17.34 6.72 -1.51
CA ASP A 66 -17.89 5.61 -0.73
C ASP A 66 -17.13 5.40 0.60
N SER A 67 -15.80 5.47 0.55
CA SER A 67 -14.94 5.41 1.74
C SER A 67 -15.01 6.71 2.57
N TYR A 68 -15.11 7.87 1.91
CA TYR A 68 -15.08 9.18 2.53
C TYR A 68 -16.31 9.47 3.40
N ARG A 69 -17.51 9.03 2.99
CA ARG A 69 -18.76 9.23 3.76
C ARG A 69 -18.79 8.55 5.12
N TYR A 70 -17.95 7.53 5.35
CA TYR A 70 -17.78 6.90 6.66
C TYR A 70 -16.82 7.66 7.59
N THR A 71 -16.03 8.60 7.06
CA THR A 71 -15.16 9.46 7.87
C THR A 71 -15.98 10.49 8.66
N LYS A 72 -15.36 11.14 9.66
CA LYS A 72 -16.00 12.23 10.39
C LYS A 72 -16.34 13.41 9.47
N ASP A 73 -15.38 13.77 8.61
CA ASP A 73 -15.44 15.02 7.86
C ASP A 73 -16.24 14.85 6.55
N GLY A 74 -16.29 13.63 6.00
CA GLY A 74 -17.11 13.28 4.83
C GLY A 74 -18.53 12.84 5.13
N ARG A 75 -18.94 12.68 6.40
CA ARG A 75 -20.28 12.18 6.77
C ARG A 75 -21.45 12.92 6.11
N TYR A 76 -21.28 14.19 5.77
CA TYR A 76 -22.30 14.96 5.06
C TYR A 76 -22.61 14.39 3.67
N SER A 77 -21.65 13.76 2.97
CA SER A 77 -21.87 13.29 1.60
C SER A 77 -22.70 12.01 1.52
N ALA A 78 -23.06 11.38 2.65
CA ALA A 78 -23.68 10.06 2.66
C ALA A 78 -25.04 9.96 1.92
N HIS A 79 -25.79 11.07 1.83
CA HIS A 79 -27.06 11.14 1.08
C HIS A 79 -26.87 11.61 -0.38
N LEU A 80 -25.67 12.07 -0.76
CA LEU A 80 -25.36 12.54 -2.12
C LEU A 80 -25.13 11.37 -3.11
N HIS A 81 -25.26 10.13 -2.64
CA HIS A 81 -25.10 8.91 -3.44
C HIS A 81 -26.40 8.45 -4.11
N TYR A 82 -27.56 8.98 -3.73
CA TYR A 82 -28.85 8.50 -4.22
C TYR A 82 -29.91 9.62 -4.33
N ILE A 83 -31.03 9.29 -4.93
CA ILE A 83 -32.28 10.05 -4.93
C ILE A 83 -33.40 9.07 -4.59
N ASP A 84 -34.07 9.28 -3.45
CA ASP A 84 -35.07 8.34 -2.92
C ASP A 84 -36.44 8.62 -3.59
N ALA A 85 -36.75 7.92 -4.68
CA ALA A 85 -38.04 8.05 -5.38
C ALA A 85 -39.23 7.69 -4.46
N ASP A 86 -40.22 8.59 -4.34
CA ASP A 86 -41.52 8.30 -3.70
C ASP A 86 -42.55 7.83 -4.75
N ASP A 87 -42.26 6.70 -5.39
CA ASP A 87 -43.11 6.05 -6.39
C ASP A 87 -43.58 4.63 -5.93
N THR A 88 -43.97 3.73 -6.85
CA THR A 88 -44.66 2.47 -6.50
C THR A 88 -44.26 1.29 -7.42
N PRO A 89 -43.03 0.79 -7.36
CA PRO A 89 -42.61 -0.39 -8.10
C PRO A 89 -43.39 -1.66 -7.69
N PRO A 90 -43.69 -2.59 -8.62
CA PRO A 90 -43.38 -2.56 -10.05
C PRO A 90 -44.42 -1.80 -10.91
N TYR A 91 -45.43 -1.18 -10.29
CA TYR A 91 -46.62 -0.67 -10.98
C TYR A 91 -46.43 0.71 -11.63
N SER A 92 -45.61 1.56 -11.01
CA SER A 92 -45.28 2.89 -11.52
C SER A 92 -43.95 3.35 -10.93
N CYS A 93 -42.93 3.45 -11.78
CA CYS A 93 -41.64 4.07 -11.47
C CYS A 93 -41.53 5.42 -12.20
N GLY A 94 -41.10 6.47 -11.51
CA GLY A 94 -40.80 7.76 -12.10
C GLY A 94 -40.36 8.79 -11.05
N LEU A 95 -39.23 9.46 -11.33
CA LEU A 95 -38.66 10.53 -10.50
C LEU A 95 -39.29 11.90 -10.76
N ASP A 96 -39.32 12.72 -9.70
CA ASP A 96 -39.75 14.12 -9.66
C ASP A 96 -38.76 14.87 -8.76
N ILE A 97 -38.08 15.90 -9.27
CA ILE A 97 -36.94 16.51 -8.55
C ILE A 97 -37.38 17.26 -7.30
N GLU A 98 -38.52 17.95 -7.34
CA GLU A 98 -39.09 18.65 -6.19
C GLU A 98 -39.65 17.72 -5.10
N ARG A 99 -40.09 16.50 -5.47
CA ARG A 99 -40.54 15.46 -4.53
C ARG A 99 -39.37 14.68 -3.91
N ASP A 100 -38.40 14.24 -4.72
CA ASP A 100 -37.43 13.21 -4.35
C ASP A 100 -36.07 13.78 -3.87
N CYS A 101 -35.72 15.02 -4.23
CA CYS A 101 -34.44 15.65 -3.87
C CYS A 101 -34.56 16.48 -2.58
N ALA A 102 -34.72 15.79 -1.44
CA ALA A 102 -34.94 16.42 -0.13
C ALA A 102 -33.94 17.54 0.21
N ASP A 103 -34.45 18.72 0.59
CA ASP A 103 -33.69 19.94 0.94
C ASP A 103 -32.67 20.41 -0.14
N GLU A 104 -32.87 20.07 -1.42
CA GLU A 104 -31.90 20.25 -2.53
C GLU A 104 -30.61 19.40 -2.41
N PHE A 105 -30.57 18.37 -1.54
CA PHE A 105 -29.39 17.53 -1.31
C PHE A 105 -29.62 16.06 -1.68
N CYS A 106 -29.51 15.76 -2.97
CA CYS A 106 -29.50 14.40 -3.51
C CYS A 106 -28.36 14.24 -4.54
N ILE A 107 -28.20 13.05 -5.11
CA ILE A 107 -27.20 12.78 -6.15
C ILE A 107 -27.27 13.72 -7.37
N VAL A 108 -28.46 14.14 -7.78
CA VAL A 108 -28.66 14.98 -8.98
C VAL A 108 -28.04 16.36 -8.76
N SER A 109 -28.39 17.01 -7.65
CA SER A 109 -27.79 18.30 -7.26
C SER A 109 -26.30 18.16 -6.89
N ALA A 110 -25.89 17.00 -6.35
CA ALA A 110 -24.48 16.71 -6.09
C ALA A 110 -23.64 16.68 -7.38
N ILE A 111 -24.10 15.98 -8.43
CA ILE A 111 -23.39 15.96 -9.73
C ILE A 111 -23.30 17.38 -10.30
N GLY A 112 -24.36 18.19 -10.23
CA GLY A 112 -24.33 19.60 -10.63
C GLY A 112 -23.32 20.44 -9.86
N ASN A 113 -23.38 20.38 -8.53
CA ASN A 113 -22.48 21.07 -7.60
C ASN A 113 -21.01 20.68 -7.86
N TYR A 114 -20.67 19.40 -7.83
CA TYR A 114 -19.28 18.97 -8.02
C TYR A 114 -18.80 19.14 -9.47
N THR A 115 -19.66 19.09 -10.49
CA THR A 115 -19.27 19.44 -11.87
C THR A 115 -18.90 20.92 -11.99
N SER A 116 -19.69 21.83 -11.40
CA SER A 116 -19.33 23.26 -11.38
C SER A 116 -18.04 23.53 -10.59
N ARG A 117 -17.86 22.91 -9.42
CA ARG A 117 -16.63 23.01 -8.59
C ARG A 117 -15.39 22.43 -9.28
N LEU A 118 -15.55 21.42 -10.14
CA LEU A 118 -14.47 20.86 -10.94
C LEU A 118 -14.01 21.86 -12.01
N MET A 119 -14.96 22.51 -12.69
CA MET A 119 -14.67 23.53 -13.71
C MET A 119 -14.11 24.84 -13.12
N ASP A 120 -14.56 25.26 -11.94
CA ASP A 120 -14.15 26.51 -11.30
C ASP A 120 -12.64 26.58 -11.03
N ALA A 121 -11.95 27.37 -11.86
CA ALA A 121 -10.50 27.58 -11.79
C ALA A 121 -10.06 28.52 -10.64
N SER A 122 -10.99 29.14 -9.91
CA SER A 122 -10.69 29.94 -8.72
C SER A 122 -10.60 29.10 -7.44
N LEU A 123 -11.13 27.86 -7.46
CA LEU A 123 -11.02 26.93 -6.34
C LEU A 123 -9.62 26.30 -6.24
N ASP A 124 -9.20 26.09 -5.00
CA ASP A 124 -7.96 25.39 -4.66
C ASP A 124 -7.88 24.01 -5.34
N PRO A 125 -6.72 23.59 -5.87
CA PRO A 125 -6.57 22.31 -6.57
C PRO A 125 -7.07 21.09 -5.79
N TYR A 126 -6.94 21.06 -4.46
CA TYR A 126 -7.46 19.97 -3.62
C TYR A 126 -9.00 19.94 -3.58
N GLN A 127 -9.66 21.10 -3.62
CA GLN A 127 -11.12 21.18 -3.73
C GLN A 127 -11.62 20.68 -5.09
N ARG A 128 -10.89 21.00 -6.17
CA ARG A 128 -11.18 20.52 -7.52
C ARG A 128 -10.92 19.02 -7.66
N ALA A 129 -9.85 18.51 -7.02
CA ALA A 129 -9.56 17.09 -6.92
C ALA A 129 -10.65 16.30 -6.17
N ILE A 130 -11.20 16.84 -5.07
CA ILE A 130 -12.36 16.26 -4.38
C ILE A 130 -13.59 16.26 -5.31
N ALA A 131 -13.85 17.36 -6.01
CA ALA A 131 -14.96 17.46 -6.93
C ALA A 131 -14.88 16.44 -8.08
N ALA A 132 -13.69 16.26 -8.68
CA ALA A 132 -13.43 15.20 -9.66
C ALA A 132 -13.79 13.80 -9.15
N LYS A 133 -13.41 13.46 -7.91
CA LYS A 133 -13.68 12.14 -7.32
C LYS A 133 -15.16 11.90 -7.08
N PHE A 134 -15.90 12.94 -6.66
CA PHE A 134 -17.35 12.86 -6.52
C PHE A 134 -18.05 12.70 -7.88
N VAL A 135 -17.67 13.47 -8.91
CA VAL A 135 -18.24 13.33 -10.27
C VAL A 135 -18.02 11.92 -10.83
N VAL A 136 -16.80 11.37 -10.72
CA VAL A 136 -16.47 10.01 -11.19
C VAL A 136 -17.27 8.93 -10.46
N HIS A 137 -17.47 9.08 -9.15
CA HIS A 137 -18.24 8.13 -8.35
C HIS A 137 -19.74 8.21 -8.66
N PHE A 138 -20.34 9.40 -8.54
CA PHE A 138 -21.78 9.60 -8.67
C PHE A 138 -22.33 9.33 -10.07
N ILE A 139 -21.54 9.50 -11.14
CA ILE A 139 -21.97 9.07 -12.49
C ILE A 139 -22.02 7.52 -12.60
N GLY A 140 -21.31 6.80 -11.72
CA GLY A 140 -21.57 5.39 -11.45
C GLY A 140 -22.89 5.20 -10.68
N ASP A 141 -23.01 5.77 -9.48
CA ASP A 141 -24.18 5.61 -8.58
C ASP A 141 -25.51 5.84 -9.32
N ILE A 142 -25.63 6.93 -10.11
CA ILE A 142 -26.86 7.31 -10.82
C ILE A 142 -27.33 6.29 -11.87
N HIS A 143 -26.46 5.33 -12.24
CA HIS A 143 -26.77 4.23 -13.13
C HIS A 143 -27.14 2.93 -12.40
N GLN A 144 -27.03 2.86 -11.06
CA GLN A 144 -27.56 1.75 -10.25
C GLN A 144 -29.07 1.99 -10.01
N PRO A 145 -29.99 1.14 -10.50
CA PRO A 145 -31.44 1.35 -10.34
C PRO A 145 -31.91 1.62 -8.91
N LEU A 146 -31.31 0.95 -7.92
CA LEU A 146 -31.63 1.08 -6.50
C LEU A 146 -30.95 2.29 -5.82
N HIS A 147 -30.25 3.14 -6.57
CA HIS A 147 -29.84 4.50 -6.14
C HIS A 147 -30.84 5.58 -6.58
N THR A 148 -31.92 5.17 -7.25
CA THR A 148 -32.98 6.03 -7.79
C THR A 148 -34.36 5.56 -7.30
N GLU A 149 -34.43 5.14 -6.03
CA GLU A 149 -35.54 4.35 -5.47
C GLU A 149 -35.63 4.48 -3.92
N GLY A 150 -36.75 4.99 -3.40
CA GLY A 150 -36.96 5.15 -1.96
C GLY A 150 -37.44 3.88 -1.24
N LEU A 151 -38.00 2.90 -1.96
CA LEU A 151 -38.57 1.66 -1.43
C LEU A 151 -37.61 0.97 -0.47
N LEU A 152 -37.95 0.98 0.82
CA LEU A 152 -37.17 0.36 1.88
C LEU A 152 -35.68 0.79 1.87
N ARG A 153 -35.41 2.04 1.46
CA ARG A 153 -34.08 2.66 1.26
C ARG A 153 -33.29 1.98 0.15
N GLY A 154 -33.70 2.16 -1.11
CA GLY A 154 -33.08 1.49 -2.26
C GLY A 154 -33.04 -0.04 -2.13
N GLY A 155 -34.06 -0.66 -1.53
CA GLY A 155 -34.10 -2.10 -1.28
C GLY A 155 -33.16 -2.61 -0.17
N ASN A 156 -32.44 -1.75 0.56
CA ASN A 156 -31.59 -2.18 1.69
C ASN A 156 -32.39 -2.86 2.81
N GLY A 157 -33.67 -2.52 2.96
CA GLY A 157 -34.58 -3.18 3.91
C GLY A 157 -34.92 -4.62 3.53
N ILE A 158 -35.01 -4.92 2.23
CA ILE A 158 -35.42 -6.23 1.67
C ILE A 158 -34.31 -7.25 1.94
N LYS A 159 -34.58 -8.31 2.69
CA LYS A 159 -33.58 -9.32 3.07
C LYS A 159 -33.66 -10.51 2.15
N VAL A 160 -32.53 -10.81 1.52
CA VAL A 160 -32.42 -11.84 0.49
C VAL A 160 -31.21 -12.71 0.76
N ARG A 161 -31.00 -13.72 -0.08
CA ARG A 161 -29.76 -14.51 -0.12
C ARG A 161 -29.16 -14.43 -1.51
N PHE A 162 -27.86 -14.67 -1.59
CA PHE A 162 -27.16 -14.84 -2.87
C PHE A 162 -26.09 -15.90 -2.69
N ASN A 163 -26.12 -16.95 -3.52
CA ASN A 163 -25.23 -18.11 -3.45
C ASN A 163 -25.14 -18.68 -2.02
N GLY A 164 -26.29 -18.89 -1.41
CA GLY A 164 -26.47 -19.42 -0.06
C GLY A 164 -26.25 -18.41 1.08
N ARG A 165 -25.66 -17.24 0.83
CA ARG A 165 -25.26 -16.26 1.86
C ARG A 165 -26.35 -15.20 2.09
N ASN A 166 -26.56 -14.78 3.33
CA ASN A 166 -27.51 -13.70 3.65
C ASN A 166 -27.00 -12.34 3.12
N SER A 167 -27.90 -11.58 2.51
CA SER A 167 -27.64 -10.25 1.92
C SER A 167 -28.90 -9.36 2.04
N ASN A 168 -28.92 -8.27 1.28
CA ASN A 168 -30.10 -7.44 1.01
C ASN A 168 -30.18 -7.13 -0.49
N LEU A 169 -31.31 -6.63 -1.00
CA LEU A 169 -31.51 -6.47 -2.44
C LEU A 169 -30.53 -5.46 -3.08
N HIS A 170 -30.29 -4.33 -2.41
CA HIS A 170 -29.32 -3.30 -2.84
C HIS A 170 -27.94 -3.92 -3.08
N SER A 171 -27.38 -4.56 -2.05
CA SER A 171 -26.03 -5.18 -2.12
C SER A 171 -25.93 -6.39 -3.07
N VAL A 172 -27.06 -6.95 -3.53
CA VAL A 172 -27.07 -7.92 -4.63
C VAL A 172 -26.86 -7.23 -5.98
N TRP A 173 -27.51 -6.09 -6.21
CA TRP A 173 -27.33 -5.27 -7.41
C TRP A 173 -25.97 -4.58 -7.45
N ASP A 174 -25.57 -3.95 -6.34
CA ASP A 174 -24.27 -3.28 -6.20
C ASP A 174 -23.10 -4.19 -6.57
N SER A 175 -23.08 -5.37 -5.96
CA SER A 175 -21.88 -6.20 -5.82
C SER A 175 -22.10 -7.64 -6.25
N ALA A 176 -23.09 -8.33 -5.69
CA ALA A 176 -23.16 -9.79 -5.82
C ALA A 176 -23.38 -10.28 -7.26
N ILE A 177 -24.19 -9.58 -8.07
CA ILE A 177 -24.42 -9.94 -9.49
C ILE A 177 -23.14 -9.76 -10.31
N ALA A 178 -22.50 -8.58 -10.26
CA ALA A 178 -21.27 -8.31 -11.01
C ALA A 178 -20.08 -9.17 -10.53
N GLU A 179 -19.90 -9.35 -9.22
CA GLU A 179 -18.85 -10.21 -8.67
C GLU A 179 -19.08 -11.70 -9.01
N HIS A 180 -20.33 -12.13 -9.24
CA HIS A 180 -20.61 -13.50 -9.66
C HIS A 180 -20.20 -13.77 -11.11
N LEU A 181 -20.50 -12.83 -12.03
CA LEU A 181 -20.07 -12.87 -13.42
C LEU A 181 -18.53 -12.88 -13.54
N ILE A 182 -17.88 -11.95 -12.85
CA ILE A 182 -16.44 -11.68 -13.02
C ILE A 182 -15.55 -12.55 -12.11
N GLY A 183 -16.12 -13.16 -11.06
CA GLY A 183 -15.41 -14.04 -10.13
C GLY A 183 -14.65 -13.31 -9.01
N GLY A 184 -14.91 -12.01 -8.80
CA GLY A 184 -14.34 -11.21 -7.72
C GLY A 184 -14.24 -9.71 -8.05
N TYR A 185 -13.77 -8.91 -7.08
CA TYR A 185 -13.84 -7.44 -7.10
C TYR A 185 -12.50 -6.70 -7.23
N THR A 186 -11.41 -7.36 -7.63
CA THR A 186 -10.08 -6.73 -7.64
C THR A 186 -9.93 -5.67 -8.75
N PRO A 187 -9.03 -4.68 -8.61
CA PRO A 187 -8.79 -3.69 -9.67
C PRO A 187 -8.41 -4.31 -11.01
N THR A 188 -7.65 -5.41 -11.01
CA THR A 188 -7.28 -6.16 -12.22
C THR A 188 -8.48 -6.84 -12.89
N LEU A 189 -9.46 -7.30 -12.12
CA LEU A 189 -10.71 -7.84 -12.66
C LEU A 189 -11.60 -6.73 -13.24
N ALA A 190 -11.67 -5.57 -12.57
CA ALA A 190 -12.37 -4.38 -13.08
C ALA A 190 -11.74 -3.85 -14.38
N GLN A 191 -10.40 -3.80 -14.46
CA GLN A 191 -9.68 -3.46 -15.71
C GLN A 191 -9.99 -4.45 -16.84
N LYS A 192 -10.04 -5.75 -16.54
CA LYS A 192 -10.40 -6.76 -17.55
C LYS A 192 -11.84 -6.53 -18.06
N TRP A 193 -12.81 -6.42 -17.15
CA TRP A 193 -14.22 -6.24 -17.52
C TRP A 193 -14.43 -4.92 -18.29
N ALA A 194 -13.74 -3.85 -17.92
CA ALA A 194 -13.75 -2.60 -18.68
C ALA A 194 -13.20 -2.75 -20.10
N GLY A 195 -12.14 -3.56 -20.29
CA GLY A 195 -11.60 -3.88 -21.60
C GLY A 195 -12.50 -4.82 -22.43
N ASP A 196 -13.22 -5.74 -21.78
CA ASP A 196 -14.24 -6.57 -22.45
C ASP A 196 -15.41 -5.68 -22.92
N LEU A 197 -15.95 -4.84 -22.02
CA LEU A 197 -17.04 -3.89 -22.29
C LEU A 197 -16.67 -2.82 -23.33
N LEU A 198 -15.40 -2.39 -23.39
CA LEU A 198 -14.90 -1.48 -24.44
C LEU A 198 -15.10 -2.10 -25.83
N GLY A 199 -14.81 -3.40 -25.98
CA GLY A 199 -15.06 -4.12 -27.23
C GLY A 199 -16.55 -4.14 -27.61
N ASP A 200 -17.44 -4.34 -26.63
CA ASP A 200 -18.89 -4.30 -26.85
C ASP A 200 -19.42 -2.89 -27.17
N VAL A 201 -18.82 -1.85 -26.59
CA VAL A 201 -19.12 -0.43 -26.87
C VAL A 201 -18.61 0.01 -28.25
N GLU A 202 -17.40 -0.38 -28.65
CA GLU A 202 -16.84 0.04 -29.93
C GLU A 202 -17.43 -0.72 -31.13
N GLY A 203 -17.68 -2.03 -31.02
CA GLY A 203 -18.15 -2.84 -32.15
C GLY A 203 -18.89 -4.15 -31.84
N GLY A 204 -19.15 -4.47 -30.57
CA GLY A 204 -19.94 -5.63 -30.16
C GLY A 204 -21.39 -5.30 -29.80
N LEU A 205 -21.88 -5.85 -28.68
CA LEU A 205 -23.29 -5.87 -28.30
C LEU A 205 -23.90 -4.48 -28.09
N TYR A 206 -23.13 -3.53 -27.54
CA TYR A 206 -23.63 -2.21 -27.12
C TYR A 206 -23.42 -1.11 -28.16
N SER A 207 -22.51 -1.30 -29.12
CA SER A 207 -22.20 -0.34 -30.19
C SER A 207 -23.43 0.32 -30.86
N PRO A 208 -24.53 -0.40 -31.19
CA PRO A 208 -25.74 0.21 -31.76
C PRO A 208 -26.55 1.12 -30.82
N LEU A 209 -26.21 1.16 -29.52
CA LEU A 209 -26.90 1.92 -28.48
C LEU A 209 -26.11 3.15 -28.00
N VAL A 210 -24.79 3.20 -28.25
CA VAL A 210 -23.86 4.21 -27.71
C VAL A 210 -24.24 5.63 -28.08
N ASP A 211 -24.68 5.86 -29.32
CA ASP A 211 -25.11 7.20 -29.77
C ASP A 211 -26.35 7.69 -29.00
N GLY A 212 -27.29 6.79 -28.67
CA GLY A 212 -28.44 7.10 -27.83
C GLY A 212 -28.06 7.28 -26.35
N TRP A 213 -26.98 6.67 -25.88
CA TRP A 213 -26.46 6.90 -24.52
C TRP A 213 -25.78 8.26 -24.38
N ARG A 214 -25.15 8.76 -25.46
CA ARG A 214 -24.60 10.12 -25.59
C ARG A 214 -25.68 11.18 -25.85
N GLU A 215 -26.87 10.81 -26.32
CA GLU A 215 -27.88 11.77 -26.77
C GLU A 215 -28.32 12.73 -25.65
N GLY A 216 -28.11 14.02 -25.89
CA GLY A 216 -28.46 15.09 -24.98
C GLY A 216 -27.67 15.11 -23.66
N VAL A 217 -26.48 14.51 -23.61
CA VAL A 217 -25.50 14.75 -22.54
C VAL A 217 -24.97 16.19 -22.70
N THR A 218 -25.21 17.08 -21.74
CA THR A 218 -24.79 18.49 -21.88
C THR A 218 -24.56 19.22 -20.56
N LEU A 219 -23.53 20.07 -20.53
CA LEU A 219 -23.28 21.00 -19.42
C LEU A 219 -24.11 22.29 -19.49
N ALA A 220 -24.88 22.49 -20.57
CA ALA A 220 -25.80 23.64 -20.68
C ALA A 220 -27.11 23.44 -19.88
N ASP A 221 -27.45 22.18 -19.59
CA ASP A 221 -28.57 21.75 -18.76
C ASP A 221 -28.11 20.51 -18.00
N VAL A 222 -27.43 20.74 -16.88
CA VAL A 222 -26.85 19.66 -16.08
C VAL A 222 -27.93 18.85 -15.38
N GLU A 223 -28.94 19.51 -14.82
CA GLU A 223 -30.04 18.87 -14.10
C GLU A 223 -30.89 18.01 -15.05
N GLY A 224 -31.32 18.53 -16.20
CA GLY A 224 -32.07 17.77 -17.20
C GLY A 224 -31.25 16.69 -17.93
N SER A 225 -29.91 16.77 -17.91
CA SER A 225 -29.04 15.66 -18.31
C SER A 225 -29.04 14.53 -17.28
N VAL A 226 -28.78 14.86 -16.01
CA VAL A 226 -28.63 13.88 -14.92
C VAL A 226 -29.98 13.27 -14.52
N MET A 227 -31.07 14.04 -14.51
CA MET A 227 -32.44 13.53 -14.31
C MET A 227 -32.86 12.51 -15.38
N ARG A 228 -32.37 12.65 -16.62
CA ARG A 228 -32.63 11.64 -17.66
C ARG A 228 -31.96 10.31 -17.33
N TRP A 229 -30.70 10.36 -16.90
CA TRP A 229 -29.97 9.16 -16.47
C TRP A 229 -30.64 8.51 -15.25
N ALA A 230 -31.03 9.34 -14.28
CA ALA A 230 -31.74 8.88 -13.09
C ALA A 230 -33.08 8.20 -13.44
N GLY A 231 -33.88 8.81 -14.33
CA GLY A 231 -35.16 8.27 -14.78
C GLY A 231 -35.05 7.03 -15.67
N GLU A 232 -33.93 6.85 -16.37
CA GLU A 232 -33.62 5.58 -17.05
C GLU A 232 -33.31 4.46 -16.04
N SER A 233 -32.54 4.75 -14.99
CA SER A 233 -32.20 3.80 -13.93
C SER A 233 -33.40 3.42 -13.08
N ASN A 234 -34.20 4.39 -12.65
CA ASN A 234 -35.44 4.18 -11.89
C ASN A 234 -36.45 3.32 -12.68
N ARG A 235 -36.54 3.46 -14.01
CA ARG A 235 -37.40 2.59 -14.82
C ARG A 235 -37.02 1.11 -14.74
N LEU A 236 -35.72 0.80 -14.68
CA LEU A 236 -35.24 -0.58 -14.50
C LEU A 236 -35.69 -1.18 -13.16
N VAL A 237 -36.10 -0.37 -12.18
CA VAL A 237 -36.67 -0.90 -10.93
C VAL A 237 -38.00 -1.61 -11.19
N CYS A 238 -38.87 -1.05 -12.02
CA CYS A 238 -40.12 -1.68 -12.45
C CYS A 238 -39.92 -2.75 -13.54
N GLU A 239 -38.95 -2.56 -14.44
CA GLU A 239 -38.74 -3.48 -15.58
C GLU A 239 -37.93 -4.74 -15.21
N VAL A 240 -37.05 -4.69 -14.19
CA VAL A 240 -36.09 -5.76 -13.88
C VAL A 240 -35.88 -6.02 -12.38
N VAL A 241 -35.76 -4.99 -11.54
CA VAL A 241 -35.39 -5.18 -10.11
C VAL A 241 -36.53 -5.80 -9.31
N VAL A 242 -37.73 -5.25 -9.43
CA VAL A 242 -38.92 -5.67 -8.69
C VAL A 242 -39.82 -6.44 -9.66
N PRO A 243 -40.08 -7.74 -9.44
CA PRO A 243 -40.92 -8.53 -10.33
C PRO A 243 -42.41 -8.16 -10.19
N GLU A 244 -43.23 -8.47 -11.20
CA GLU A 244 -44.67 -8.17 -11.26
C GLU A 244 -45.47 -8.52 -9.98
N GLY A 245 -45.03 -9.55 -9.23
CA GLY A 245 -45.67 -10.00 -8.00
C GLY A 245 -45.39 -9.13 -6.75
N GLY A 246 -44.57 -8.07 -6.86
CA GLY A 246 -44.15 -7.23 -5.75
C GLY A 246 -42.79 -7.62 -5.15
N TRP A 247 -42.15 -6.67 -4.46
CA TRP A 247 -40.84 -6.83 -3.84
C TRP A 247 -40.87 -7.87 -2.71
N GLU A 248 -42.02 -8.07 -2.07
CA GLU A 248 -42.26 -9.08 -1.04
C GLU A 248 -41.96 -10.49 -1.55
N THR A 249 -42.05 -10.71 -2.87
CA THR A 249 -41.72 -11.99 -3.48
C THR A 249 -40.22 -12.27 -3.54
N LEU A 250 -39.35 -11.30 -3.24
CA LEU A 250 -37.89 -11.47 -3.15
C LEU A 250 -37.43 -11.81 -1.73
N GLU A 251 -38.21 -11.45 -0.71
CA GLU A 251 -37.86 -11.59 0.71
C GLU A 251 -37.56 -13.07 1.07
N GLY A 252 -36.39 -13.30 1.67
CA GLY A 252 -35.87 -14.61 2.06
C GLY A 252 -35.38 -15.52 0.93
N LYS A 253 -35.63 -15.20 -0.35
CA LYS A 253 -35.19 -16.02 -1.50
C LYS A 253 -33.70 -15.90 -1.76
N ASP A 254 -33.14 -16.92 -2.42
CA ASP A 254 -31.80 -16.87 -2.98
C ASP A 254 -31.87 -16.36 -4.43
N LEU A 255 -31.13 -15.29 -4.73
CA LEU A 255 -31.21 -14.57 -6.01
C LEU A 255 -30.13 -14.98 -7.02
N SER A 256 -29.20 -15.88 -6.68
CA SER A 256 -28.17 -16.40 -7.60
C SER A 256 -28.68 -17.54 -8.50
N GLY A 257 -29.92 -17.42 -8.97
CA GLY A 257 -30.57 -18.36 -9.90
C GLY A 257 -31.30 -17.58 -10.98
N ASP A 258 -32.56 -17.94 -11.29
CA ASP A 258 -33.38 -17.30 -12.32
C ASP A 258 -33.39 -15.76 -12.26
N TYR A 259 -33.29 -15.16 -11.06
CA TYR A 259 -33.21 -13.71 -10.87
C TYR A 259 -31.90 -13.10 -11.37
N TYR A 260 -30.75 -13.75 -11.11
CA TYR A 260 -29.44 -13.34 -11.64
C TYR A 260 -29.44 -13.36 -13.17
N GLU A 261 -29.97 -14.43 -13.79
CA GLU A 261 -30.06 -14.55 -15.26
C GLU A 261 -30.93 -13.46 -15.91
N GLN A 262 -31.94 -12.95 -15.19
CA GLN A 262 -32.77 -11.81 -15.63
C GLN A 262 -32.08 -10.46 -15.40
N ALA A 263 -31.36 -10.29 -14.28
CA ALA A 263 -30.78 -9.02 -13.86
C ALA A 263 -29.41 -8.72 -14.49
N ILE A 264 -28.60 -9.74 -14.81
CA ILE A 264 -27.19 -9.55 -15.21
C ILE A 264 -27.04 -8.66 -16.45
N GLY A 265 -27.85 -8.87 -17.49
CA GLY A 265 -27.79 -8.06 -18.72
C GLY A 265 -28.13 -6.57 -18.49
N ALA A 266 -28.96 -6.26 -17.49
CA ALA A 266 -29.24 -4.88 -17.09
C ALA A 266 -28.07 -4.28 -16.31
N VAL A 267 -27.42 -5.06 -15.43
CA VAL A 267 -26.21 -4.64 -14.69
C VAL A 267 -25.05 -4.33 -15.63
N GLU A 268 -24.73 -5.24 -16.57
CA GLU A 268 -23.64 -5.00 -17.54
C GLU A 268 -23.92 -3.77 -18.43
N MET A 269 -25.15 -3.64 -18.92
CA MET A 269 -25.57 -2.50 -19.73
C MET A 269 -25.45 -1.17 -18.97
N GLN A 270 -25.85 -1.11 -17.69
CA GLN A 270 -25.79 0.11 -16.90
C GLN A 270 -24.34 0.49 -16.55
N VAL A 271 -23.46 -0.48 -16.27
CA VAL A 271 -22.01 -0.24 -16.09
C VAL A 271 -21.38 0.29 -17.39
N ALA A 272 -21.72 -0.30 -18.54
CA ALA A 272 -21.26 0.21 -19.84
C ALA A 272 -21.76 1.63 -20.14
N ARG A 273 -23.07 1.88 -19.92
CA ARG A 273 -23.71 3.19 -20.11
C ARG A 273 -23.12 4.28 -19.21
N ALA A 274 -22.83 3.94 -17.95
CA ALA A 274 -22.17 4.83 -17.01
C ALA A 274 -20.76 5.21 -17.46
N GLY A 275 -19.95 4.24 -17.94
CA GLY A 275 -18.59 4.51 -18.44
C GLY A 275 -18.59 5.42 -19.68
N VAL A 276 -19.49 5.16 -20.65
CA VAL A 276 -19.69 6.00 -21.84
C VAL A 276 -20.10 7.43 -21.45
N ARG A 277 -21.06 7.60 -20.54
CA ARG A 277 -21.54 8.92 -20.10
C ARG A 277 -20.52 9.66 -19.24
N LEU A 278 -19.76 8.95 -18.40
CA LEU A 278 -18.66 9.54 -17.64
C LEU A 278 -17.59 10.10 -18.58
N ALA A 279 -17.22 9.38 -19.63
CA ALA A 279 -16.26 9.88 -20.62
C ALA A 279 -16.75 11.16 -21.30
N GLU A 280 -17.96 11.13 -21.87
CA GLU A 280 -18.58 12.29 -22.53
C GLU A 280 -18.70 13.51 -21.58
N TRP A 281 -19.06 13.27 -20.32
CA TRP A 281 -19.17 14.34 -19.31
C TRP A 281 -17.81 14.98 -18.98
N LEU A 282 -16.77 14.15 -18.82
CA LEU A 282 -15.42 14.63 -18.55
C LEU A 282 -14.83 15.37 -19.77
N ASP A 283 -15.14 14.92 -20.99
CA ASP A 283 -14.75 15.62 -22.23
C ASP A 283 -15.41 17.00 -22.35
N LEU A 284 -16.70 17.12 -22.01
CA LEU A 284 -17.36 18.43 -21.92
C LEU A 284 -16.74 19.33 -20.83
N VAL A 285 -16.39 18.78 -19.67
CA VAL A 285 -15.77 19.51 -18.55
C VAL A 285 -14.37 20.04 -18.89
N ALA A 286 -13.54 19.22 -19.54
CA ALA A 286 -12.21 19.64 -20.00
C ALA A 286 -12.27 20.54 -21.26
N GLY A 287 -13.37 20.48 -22.01
CA GLY A 287 -13.60 21.18 -23.28
C GLY A 287 -13.94 22.67 -23.20
N GLY A 288 -14.08 23.23 -22.00
CA GLY A 288 -14.60 24.59 -21.74
C GLY A 288 -14.18 25.69 -22.72
N ASP A 289 -15.19 26.38 -23.28
CA ASP A 289 -15.17 27.56 -24.15
C ASP A 289 -14.55 27.46 -25.57
N GLU A 290 -14.43 26.26 -26.15
CA GLU A 290 -14.03 26.10 -27.57
C GLU A 290 -14.94 25.18 -28.41
N ARG A 291 -16.25 25.43 -28.47
CA ARG A 291 -17.09 24.92 -29.58
C ARG A 291 -16.96 25.82 -30.83
N GLY A 292 -15.71 26.01 -31.30
CA GLY A 292 -15.35 27.10 -32.23
C GLY A 292 -14.35 26.82 -33.37
N GLU A 293 -13.52 25.75 -33.35
CA GLU A 293 -12.57 25.49 -34.48
C GLU A 293 -12.27 23.98 -34.72
N LEU A 294 -13.21 23.06 -34.43
CA LEU A 294 -13.07 21.61 -34.70
C LEU A 294 -14.21 21.04 -35.58
N ASN A 295 -14.13 21.32 -36.89
CA ASN A 295 -14.91 20.63 -37.93
C ASN A 295 -14.19 20.73 -39.30
N GLU A 296 -12.99 20.16 -39.38
CA GLU A 296 -12.27 19.75 -40.61
C GLU A 296 -10.96 19.04 -40.18
N PRO A 297 -10.50 17.95 -40.85
CA PRO A 297 -9.24 17.30 -40.51
C PRO A 297 -8.05 18.17 -40.96
N LEU A 298 -7.31 18.74 -40.00
CA LEU A 298 -6.21 19.67 -40.26
C LEU A 298 -5.07 19.04 -41.07
N SER A 299 -5.13 19.23 -42.40
CA SER A 299 -4.03 18.92 -43.30
C SER A 299 -2.78 19.76 -43.01
N HIS A 300 -1.62 19.20 -43.36
CA HIS A 300 -0.28 19.63 -42.92
C HIS A 300 0.19 21.05 -43.36
N ALA A 301 -0.70 21.88 -43.94
CA ALA A 301 -0.37 23.09 -44.68
C ALA A 301 -0.64 24.42 -43.95
N SER A 302 -1.53 24.47 -42.95
CA SER A 302 -1.93 25.74 -42.31
C SER A 302 -0.96 26.24 -41.23
N PHE A 303 -0.27 25.34 -40.53
CA PHE A 303 0.57 25.66 -39.36
C PHE A 303 1.72 26.64 -39.69
N GLN A 304 2.34 26.51 -40.87
CA GLN A 304 3.40 27.43 -41.32
C GLN A 304 2.91 28.86 -41.58
N SER A 305 1.60 29.10 -41.75
CA SER A 305 1.07 30.44 -42.03
C SER A 305 0.88 31.31 -40.78
N ARG A 306 0.53 30.73 -39.62
CA ARG A 306 0.30 31.52 -38.39
C ARG A 306 1.60 31.81 -37.60
N VAL A 307 2.65 30.98 -37.73
CA VAL A 307 3.95 31.19 -37.05
C VAL A 307 4.69 32.45 -37.57
N SER A 308 4.56 32.79 -38.86
CA SER A 308 5.19 33.98 -39.45
C SER A 308 4.52 35.32 -39.09
N ALA A 309 3.34 35.32 -38.44
CA ALA A 309 2.62 36.53 -38.10
C ALA A 309 3.01 37.14 -36.74
N VAL A 310 3.52 36.31 -35.80
CA VAL A 310 3.87 36.74 -34.43
C VAL A 310 5.31 37.27 -34.32
N ALA A 311 6.20 36.83 -35.21
CA ALA A 311 7.60 37.27 -35.25
C ALA A 311 7.84 38.70 -35.80
N ALA A 312 6.78 39.50 -35.97
CA ALA A 312 6.81 40.78 -36.68
C ALA A 312 6.54 42.02 -35.79
N ALA A 313 6.45 41.86 -34.46
CA ALA A 313 5.97 42.94 -33.58
C ALA A 313 6.67 43.00 -32.19
N HIS A 314 7.98 43.28 -32.14
CA HIS A 314 8.63 44.19 -31.17
C HIS A 314 10.18 44.23 -31.35
N CYS A 315 10.71 45.31 -31.93
CA CYS A 315 12.02 45.89 -31.58
C CYS A 315 12.15 47.29 -32.21
N PRO A 316 12.73 48.30 -31.52
CA PRO A 316 12.71 49.69 -31.98
C PRO A 316 13.80 50.04 -33.01
N GLU A 317 13.58 51.16 -33.70
CA GLU A 317 14.42 51.66 -34.79
C GLU A 317 15.83 52.12 -34.34
N LYS A 318 16.82 51.89 -35.21
CA LYS A 318 17.70 52.98 -35.64
C LYS A 318 18.40 52.70 -36.98
N HIS A 319 18.13 53.60 -37.93
CA HIS A 319 18.94 54.08 -39.06
C HIS A 319 20.21 53.28 -39.46
N HIS A 320 20.29 52.77 -40.70
CA HIS A 320 20.67 53.50 -41.94
C HIS A 320 22.16 53.92 -41.93
N ASP A 321 22.97 53.73 -42.98
CA ASP A 321 22.70 53.55 -44.42
C ASP A 321 23.68 52.56 -45.12
N GLU A 322 23.29 52.08 -46.32
CA GLU A 322 24.08 51.80 -47.55
C GLU A 322 25.43 51.02 -47.51
N LEU A 323 25.94 50.35 -48.58
CA LEU A 323 25.50 50.19 -49.98
C LEU A 323 25.94 48.81 -50.54
N SER A 324 25.45 48.48 -51.74
CA SER A 324 25.44 47.16 -52.38
C SER A 324 26.76 46.56 -52.90
N ALA A 325 26.69 45.24 -53.15
CA ALA A 325 27.21 44.51 -54.31
C ALA A 325 28.68 43.97 -54.36
N LEU A 326 28.74 42.63 -54.42
CA LEU A 326 29.48 41.78 -55.39
C LEU A 326 31.02 41.88 -55.56
N LEU A 327 31.58 40.65 -55.53
CA LEU A 327 32.70 40.12 -56.34
C LEU A 327 34.17 40.33 -55.92
N ILE A 328 34.89 39.21 -56.07
CA ILE A 328 36.35 39.03 -56.28
C ILE A 328 37.27 39.11 -55.03
N LEU A 329 37.84 37.95 -54.73
CA LEU A 329 39.07 37.76 -53.94
C LEU A 329 40.27 38.42 -54.63
N PHE A 330 41.15 39.15 -53.93
CA PHE A 330 42.61 39.08 -54.17
C PHE A 330 43.43 39.65 -52.99
N TYR A 331 44.24 38.78 -52.38
CA TYR A 331 45.59 38.98 -51.80
C TYR A 331 45.99 40.20 -50.92
N LEU A 332 46.89 39.88 -49.98
CA LEU A 332 47.96 40.73 -49.39
C LEU A 332 47.59 41.78 -48.31
N SER A 333 47.79 41.36 -47.06
CA SER A 333 48.52 42.12 -46.02
C SER A 333 49.84 42.71 -46.57
N PRO A 334 50.46 43.77 -45.97
CA PRO A 334 50.42 44.05 -44.53
C PRO A 334 50.48 45.54 -44.09
N SER A 335 50.53 45.74 -42.76
CA SER A 335 51.47 46.65 -42.05
C SER A 335 50.93 47.80 -41.17
N PHE A 336 51.28 47.66 -39.88
CA PHE A 336 51.86 48.68 -38.99
C PHE A 336 51.03 49.79 -38.31
N THR A 337 51.05 49.73 -36.97
CA THR A 337 51.14 50.85 -35.98
C THR A 337 49.96 51.84 -35.88
N HIS A 338 49.48 52.23 -34.70
CA HIS A 338 50.25 52.59 -33.49
C HIS A 338 49.58 52.22 -32.15
N LEU A 339 50.42 51.99 -31.13
CA LEU A 339 50.11 52.04 -29.69
C LEU A 339 50.27 53.51 -29.20
N PRO A 340 49.57 53.98 -28.14
CA PRO A 340 50.09 53.71 -26.78
C PRO A 340 49.09 53.67 -25.58
N PHE A 341 49.47 52.83 -24.60
CA PHE A 341 49.54 53.10 -23.14
C PHE A 341 48.34 52.96 -22.15
N TYR A 342 48.52 51.98 -21.23
CA TYR A 342 48.43 52.06 -19.74
C TYR A 342 47.06 52.36 -19.05
N ALA A 343 46.69 51.73 -17.92
CA ALA A 343 47.38 50.73 -17.08
C ALA A 343 46.43 49.89 -16.18
N HIS A 344 46.85 48.65 -15.83
CA HIS A 344 46.72 47.93 -14.54
C HIS A 344 45.35 47.83 -13.79
N SER A 345 44.98 46.73 -13.11
CA SER A 345 45.71 45.54 -12.58
C SER A 345 44.77 44.30 -12.61
N SER A 346 45.18 43.08 -13.02
CA SER A 346 45.88 42.00 -12.24
C SER A 346 44.97 41.20 -11.29
N CYS A 347 45.14 39.89 -11.02
CA CYS A 347 45.96 38.75 -11.53
C CYS A 347 45.40 37.43 -10.88
N PHE A 348 45.84 36.17 -11.09
CA PHE A 348 46.96 35.52 -11.82
C PHE A 348 46.50 34.10 -12.30
N PRO A 349 47.04 33.48 -13.38
CA PRO A 349 46.48 32.24 -13.97
C PRO A 349 47.48 31.04 -14.06
N ALA A 350 47.14 30.03 -14.89
CA ALA A 350 47.96 28.93 -15.43
C ALA A 350 48.15 27.70 -14.48
N GLN A 351 48.64 26.52 -14.92
CA GLN A 351 49.43 26.18 -16.12
C GLN A 351 49.30 24.68 -16.53
N ALA A 352 49.69 24.31 -17.75
CA ALA A 352 49.82 22.93 -18.20
C ALA A 352 51.30 22.51 -18.36
N GLY A 353 51.66 21.26 -18.02
CA GLY A 353 53.07 20.82 -18.00
C GLY A 353 53.31 19.30 -18.09
N SER A 354 53.63 18.83 -19.29
CA SER A 354 54.56 17.72 -19.64
C SER A 354 54.77 16.50 -18.70
N PHE A 355 54.36 15.34 -19.22
CA PHE A 355 55.21 14.16 -19.48
C PHE A 355 56.13 13.57 -18.37
N SER A 356 55.86 12.32 -17.97
CA SER A 356 56.91 11.29 -17.79
C SER A 356 56.32 9.87 -17.77
N VAL A 357 57.12 8.89 -18.21
CA VAL A 357 56.80 7.44 -18.20
C VAL A 357 57.99 6.69 -17.61
N PRO A 358 57.75 5.69 -16.75
CA PRO A 358 58.59 4.50 -16.73
C PRO A 358 57.78 3.21 -16.96
N THR A 359 58.48 2.19 -17.50
CA THR A 359 58.01 0.82 -17.69
C THR A 359 57.90 0.07 -16.34
N SER A 360 57.16 -1.03 -16.17
CA SER A 360 57.48 -2.33 -16.80
C SER A 360 56.49 -3.46 -16.43
N PHE A 361 56.56 -4.56 -17.20
CA PHE A 361 56.08 -5.94 -17.02
C PHE A 361 55.38 -6.37 -15.70
N GLY A 362 54.38 -7.26 -15.72
CA GLY A 362 53.77 -8.00 -16.84
C GLY A 362 53.09 -9.31 -16.37
N GLY A 363 52.29 -9.96 -17.24
CA GLY A 363 51.65 -11.25 -16.95
C GLY A 363 50.48 -11.55 -17.89
N LEU A 364 50.60 -12.58 -18.73
CA LEU A 364 49.63 -12.90 -19.80
C LEU A 364 49.07 -14.31 -19.61
N GLN A 365 47.74 -14.48 -19.70
CA GLN A 365 47.12 -15.78 -19.97
C GLN A 365 45.73 -15.64 -20.62
N THR A 366 45.70 -15.81 -21.94
CA THR A 366 44.57 -16.37 -22.70
C THR A 366 44.99 -17.77 -23.18
N PRO A 367 44.10 -18.63 -23.74
CA PRO A 367 43.93 -18.58 -25.20
C PRO A 367 42.63 -19.18 -25.81
N LEU A 368 42.38 -18.84 -27.09
CA LEU A 368 41.68 -19.63 -28.14
C LEU A 368 40.16 -19.98 -28.01
N VAL A 369 39.40 -20.26 -29.09
CA VAL A 369 39.35 -19.67 -30.46
C VAL A 369 38.11 -20.18 -31.22
N PHE A 370 37.53 -19.39 -32.12
CA PHE A 370 37.39 -19.70 -33.56
C PHE A 370 36.68 -18.57 -34.31
N GLY A 371 36.98 -18.42 -35.60
CA GLY A 371 36.30 -17.52 -36.53
C GLY A 371 36.46 -18.02 -37.97
N ILE A 372 35.65 -17.50 -38.89
CA ILE A 372 35.70 -17.80 -40.34
C ILE A 372 35.63 -16.48 -41.11
N LEU A 373 36.26 -16.44 -42.29
CA LEU A 373 36.58 -15.23 -43.07
C LEU A 373 36.08 -15.35 -44.52
N VAL A 374 35.75 -14.20 -45.13
CA VAL A 374 35.97 -13.89 -46.58
C VAL A 374 35.04 -14.66 -47.57
N PRO A 375 34.77 -14.15 -48.82
CA PRO A 375 35.41 -13.05 -49.55
C PRO A 375 34.50 -11.88 -49.99
N ALA A 376 35.15 -10.85 -50.54
CA ALA A 376 34.53 -9.83 -51.39
C ALA A 376 34.85 -10.11 -52.88
N SER A 377 34.05 -9.54 -53.80
CA SER A 377 34.27 -9.61 -55.26
C SER A 377 33.91 -8.28 -55.95
N HIS A 378 34.45 -8.05 -57.16
CA HIS A 378 34.40 -6.78 -57.89
C HIS A 378 33.32 -6.74 -59.00
N HIS A 379 33.14 -5.52 -59.54
CA HIS A 379 32.49 -5.12 -60.83
C HIS A 379 31.01 -4.63 -60.78
N PRO A 380 30.59 -3.74 -61.73
CA PRO A 380 29.80 -2.56 -61.38
C PRO A 380 28.45 -2.39 -62.12
N PHE A 381 27.84 -1.18 -62.00
CA PHE A 381 26.49 -0.76 -62.41
C PHE A 381 25.38 -1.35 -61.50
N ASN A 382 24.41 -0.61 -60.95
CA ASN A 382 23.89 0.75 -61.23
C ASN A 382 23.53 1.51 -59.93
N MET A 383 23.32 2.83 -60.01
CA MET A 383 22.56 3.56 -58.97
C MET A 383 21.08 3.19 -59.01
N PRO A 384 20.39 3.24 -57.84
CA PRO A 384 19.22 4.11 -57.78
C PRO A 384 19.10 4.95 -56.48
N SER A 385 18.52 6.14 -56.64
CA SER A 385 17.80 6.95 -55.61
C SER A 385 18.46 7.20 -54.24
N HIS A 386 18.85 8.46 -54.03
CA HIS A 386 19.46 9.00 -52.80
C HIS A 386 18.44 9.22 -51.64
N ARG A 387 17.73 8.16 -51.19
CA ARG A 387 16.55 8.29 -50.30
C ARG A 387 16.61 7.68 -48.89
N TYR A 388 17.69 7.00 -48.48
CA TYR A 388 17.75 6.27 -47.20
C TYR A 388 18.95 6.59 -46.28
N PHE A 389 19.58 7.76 -46.45
CA PHE A 389 20.80 8.13 -45.69
C PHE A 389 20.64 9.31 -44.70
N TRP A 390 19.41 9.68 -44.34
CA TRP A 390 19.14 10.73 -43.34
C TRP A 390 18.44 10.30 -42.03
N PRO A 391 17.66 9.19 -41.92
CA PRO A 391 16.89 8.96 -40.69
C PRO A 391 17.77 8.62 -39.47
N TYR A 392 18.98 8.11 -39.68
CA TYR A 392 19.87 7.61 -38.62
C TYR A 392 20.65 8.69 -37.84
N MET A 393 20.50 9.97 -38.17
CA MET A 393 21.15 11.08 -37.45
C MET A 393 20.17 12.13 -36.88
N CYS A 394 18.86 12.01 -37.15
CA CYS A 394 17.84 12.82 -36.48
C CYS A 394 17.29 12.15 -35.21
N THR A 395 17.30 10.82 -35.13
CA THR A 395 16.87 10.04 -33.96
C THR A 395 17.74 10.23 -32.71
N VAL A 396 18.90 10.88 -32.83
CA VAL A 396 19.84 11.16 -31.72
C VAL A 396 19.74 12.61 -31.23
N VAL A 397 19.10 13.51 -31.99
CA VAL A 397 19.05 14.96 -31.72
C VAL A 397 17.65 15.46 -31.34
N LEU A 398 16.63 14.59 -31.44
CA LEU A 398 15.30 14.80 -30.82
C LEU A 398 15.14 14.08 -29.48
N LEU A 399 16.24 13.69 -28.84
CA LEU A 399 16.27 13.61 -27.38
C LEU A 399 16.18 15.04 -26.84
N VAL A 400 15.00 15.40 -26.30
CA VAL A 400 14.84 16.63 -25.54
C VAL A 400 15.87 16.62 -24.41
N THR A 401 16.75 17.63 -24.39
CA THR A 401 17.70 17.82 -23.29
C THR A 401 16.99 18.39 -22.07
N TYR A 402 16.09 17.59 -21.49
CA TYR A 402 15.78 17.70 -20.07
C TYR A 402 17.11 17.57 -19.33
N ALA A 403 17.46 18.58 -18.53
CA ALA A 403 18.67 18.55 -17.75
C ALA A 403 18.42 17.69 -16.49
N SER A 404 18.54 16.36 -16.63
CA SER A 404 18.65 15.48 -15.47
C SER A 404 19.76 15.96 -14.54
N ALA A 405 19.51 15.90 -13.24
CA ALA A 405 20.51 16.09 -12.20
C ALA A 405 21.72 15.19 -12.48
N ARG A 406 22.90 15.77 -12.65
CA ARG A 406 24.10 14.98 -12.91
C ARG A 406 24.46 14.17 -11.67
N LYS A 407 24.95 12.95 -11.87
CA LYS A 407 25.54 12.18 -10.77
C LYS A 407 26.76 12.93 -10.22
N PRO A 408 26.93 13.04 -8.88
CA PRO A 408 28.03 13.79 -8.27
C PRO A 408 29.39 13.30 -8.76
N THR A 409 30.26 14.23 -9.13
CA THR A 409 31.67 13.95 -9.41
C THR A 409 32.52 14.11 -8.15
N ALA A 410 33.80 13.79 -8.23
CA ALA A 410 34.74 13.99 -7.12
C ALA A 410 34.85 15.47 -6.69
N ASP A 411 34.58 16.39 -7.61
CA ASP A 411 34.69 17.84 -7.44
C ASP A 411 33.38 18.52 -6.98
N THR A 412 32.26 17.77 -6.87
CA THR A 412 30.96 18.31 -6.43
C THR A 412 31.00 18.71 -4.93
N PRO A 413 30.56 19.94 -4.56
CA PRO A 413 30.43 20.37 -3.17
C PRO A 413 29.57 19.44 -2.32
N TYR A 414 29.98 19.16 -1.09
CA TYR A 414 29.29 18.21 -0.20
C TYR A 414 27.88 18.67 0.20
N ASP A 415 27.65 19.98 0.20
CA ASP A 415 26.40 20.69 0.48
C ASP A 415 25.45 20.73 -0.72
N GLU A 416 25.89 20.35 -1.92
CA GLU A 416 25.05 20.16 -3.12
C GLU A 416 24.63 18.69 -3.35
N ILE A 417 25.08 17.75 -2.50
CA ILE A 417 24.77 16.32 -2.64
C ILE A 417 23.50 15.94 -1.87
N VAL A 418 22.51 15.44 -2.60
CA VAL A 418 21.26 14.87 -2.05
C VAL A 418 21.19 13.36 -2.28
N SER A 419 20.31 12.70 -1.52
CA SER A 419 20.06 11.26 -1.59
C SER A 419 18.59 11.00 -1.89
N CYS A 420 18.31 10.17 -2.89
CA CYS A 420 16.97 9.67 -3.18
C CYS A 420 16.63 8.48 -2.27
N VAL A 421 15.48 8.57 -1.61
CA VAL A 421 15.02 7.59 -0.62
C VAL A 421 13.52 7.29 -0.70
N TYR A 422 13.13 6.11 -0.26
CA TYR A 422 11.73 5.87 0.15
C TYR A 422 11.55 6.24 1.63
N PRO A 423 10.46 6.92 2.02
CA PRO A 423 10.16 7.26 3.40
C PRO A 423 10.01 6.00 4.27
N MET A 424 10.17 6.19 5.58
CA MET A 424 10.03 5.10 6.54
C MET A 424 8.56 4.73 6.73
N SER A 425 8.22 3.44 6.62
CA SER A 425 6.86 2.96 6.77
C SER A 425 6.33 3.11 8.18
N GLY A 426 5.01 3.30 8.29
CA GLY A 426 4.29 3.44 9.57
C GLY A 426 4.59 2.32 10.57
N GLN A 427 4.89 1.10 10.09
CA GLN A 427 5.33 -0.02 10.92
C GLN A 427 6.61 0.26 11.73
N TYR A 428 7.58 0.99 11.17
CA TYR A 428 8.84 1.32 11.84
C TYR A 428 8.84 2.72 12.46
N ALA A 429 7.70 3.41 12.48
CA ALA A 429 7.56 4.71 13.09
C ALA A 429 7.95 4.72 14.58
N LEU A 430 8.21 5.91 15.12
CA LEU A 430 8.70 6.12 16.48
C LEU A 430 7.87 5.40 17.56
N LEU A 431 6.53 5.41 17.43
CA LEU A 431 5.63 4.82 18.43
C LEU A 431 5.79 3.27 18.50
N PRO A 432 5.66 2.50 17.40
CA PRO A 432 6.04 1.09 17.36
C PRO A 432 7.45 0.77 17.90
N ARG A 433 8.47 1.58 17.57
CA ARG A 433 9.84 1.40 18.08
C ARG A 433 9.93 1.55 19.60
N ILE A 434 9.38 2.64 20.15
CA ILE A 434 9.36 2.89 21.61
C ILE A 434 8.64 1.75 22.35
N LEU A 435 7.49 1.31 21.86
CA LEU A 435 6.70 0.24 22.48
C LEU A 435 7.39 -1.13 22.40
N PHE A 436 8.17 -1.38 21.34
CA PHE A 436 9.04 -2.55 21.25
C PHE A 436 10.19 -2.53 22.27
N TYR A 437 10.88 -1.40 22.44
CA TYR A 437 11.91 -1.28 23.50
C TYR A 437 11.28 -1.42 24.89
N ALA A 438 10.14 -0.78 25.13
CA ALA A 438 9.40 -0.92 26.38
C ALA A 438 9.00 -2.38 26.65
N SER A 439 8.66 -3.15 25.62
CA SER A 439 8.36 -4.58 25.72
C SER A 439 9.60 -5.42 26.10
N LEU A 440 10.77 -5.16 25.49
CA LEU A 440 12.03 -5.81 25.87
C LEU A 440 12.49 -5.43 27.30
N ILE A 441 12.30 -4.17 27.70
CA ILE A 441 12.57 -3.68 29.06
C ILE A 441 11.61 -4.32 30.06
N CYS A 442 10.32 -4.39 29.76
CA CYS A 442 9.29 -5.07 30.56
C CYS A 442 9.63 -6.56 30.73
N ALA A 443 9.92 -7.28 29.65
CA ALA A 443 10.27 -8.71 29.70
C ALA A 443 11.58 -8.99 30.45
N SER A 444 12.55 -8.08 30.42
CA SER A 444 13.82 -8.22 31.14
C SER A 444 13.75 -7.86 32.64
N THR A 445 12.77 -7.02 33.04
CA THR A 445 12.58 -6.50 34.42
C THR A 445 11.45 -7.20 35.19
N MET A 446 10.27 -7.43 34.63
CA MET A 446 9.05 -7.87 35.34
C MET A 446 9.00 -9.38 35.67
N ARG A 447 10.15 -9.98 36.01
CA ARG A 447 10.38 -11.42 36.15
C ARG A 447 9.51 -12.14 37.17
N ARG A 448 8.94 -11.40 38.12
CA ARG A 448 7.97 -11.91 39.11
C ARG A 448 6.69 -12.40 38.43
N TYR A 449 6.32 -11.80 37.30
CA TYR A 449 5.09 -12.06 36.55
C TYR A 449 5.44 -12.83 35.26
N TRP A 450 5.93 -14.05 35.43
CA TRP A 450 6.43 -14.91 34.35
C TRP A 450 5.42 -15.11 33.20
N TRP A 451 4.12 -15.16 33.50
CA TRP A 451 3.04 -15.22 32.52
C TRP A 451 3.00 -13.96 31.63
N LEU A 452 3.05 -12.77 32.25
CA LEU A 452 3.10 -11.48 31.56
C LEU A 452 4.40 -11.33 30.76
N THR A 453 5.54 -11.77 31.31
CA THR A 453 6.82 -11.83 30.59
C THR A 453 6.71 -12.64 29.30
N THR A 454 6.02 -13.79 29.33
CA THR A 454 5.81 -14.64 28.15
C THR A 454 4.88 -13.99 27.12
N ILE A 455 3.82 -13.30 27.54
CA ILE A 455 2.89 -12.61 26.63
C ILE A 455 3.58 -11.42 25.95
N VAL A 456 4.25 -10.56 26.72
CA VAL A 456 4.99 -9.39 26.19
C VAL A 456 6.10 -9.83 25.23
N LEU A 457 6.80 -10.93 25.53
CA LEU A 457 7.79 -11.50 24.62
C LEU A 457 7.14 -12.13 23.37
N GLY A 458 5.97 -12.75 23.52
CA GLY A 458 5.16 -13.31 22.43
C GLY A 458 4.55 -12.27 21.49
N VAL A 459 4.48 -11.00 21.91
CA VAL A 459 4.14 -9.84 21.06
C VAL A 459 5.40 -9.28 20.39
N ALA A 460 6.47 -9.09 21.16
CA ALA A 460 7.71 -8.51 20.65
C ALA A 460 8.41 -9.39 19.60
N MET A 461 8.33 -10.71 19.73
CA MET A 461 8.99 -11.65 18.80
C MET A 461 8.41 -11.64 17.39
N PRO A 462 7.08 -11.75 17.16
CA PRO A 462 6.49 -11.59 15.83
C PRO A 462 6.73 -10.19 15.22
N TYR A 463 6.62 -9.13 16.03
CA TYR A 463 6.84 -7.76 15.57
C TYR A 463 8.28 -7.49 15.09
N SER A 464 9.29 -8.14 15.67
CA SER A 464 10.64 -8.08 15.10
C SER A 464 10.86 -9.10 13.98
N LEU A 465 10.11 -10.20 13.93
CA LEU A 465 10.20 -11.19 12.85
C LEU A 465 9.65 -10.67 11.51
N THR A 466 8.67 -9.76 11.50
CA THR A 466 8.25 -9.07 10.27
C THR A 466 9.38 -8.27 9.63
N ALA A 467 10.34 -7.76 10.42
CA ALA A 467 11.52 -7.06 9.90
C ALA A 467 12.46 -7.99 9.09
N PHE A 468 12.49 -9.29 9.41
CA PHE A 468 13.20 -10.29 8.61
C PHE A 468 12.50 -10.57 7.27
N VAL A 469 11.17 -10.68 7.28
CA VAL A 469 10.37 -10.84 6.05
C VAL A 469 10.56 -9.64 5.14
N HIS A 470 10.46 -8.42 5.69
CA HIS A 470 10.66 -7.18 4.94
C HIS A 470 12.10 -7.10 4.36
N MET A 471 13.14 -7.46 5.13
CA MET A 471 14.52 -7.54 4.64
C MET A 471 14.69 -8.53 3.48
N ILE A 472 14.00 -9.68 3.50
CA ILE A 472 14.01 -10.62 2.37
C ILE A 472 13.39 -9.98 1.13
N VAL A 473 12.25 -9.29 1.25
CA VAL A 473 11.58 -8.66 0.09
C VAL A 473 12.45 -7.55 -0.49
N ILE A 474 13.02 -6.65 0.33
CA ILE A 474 13.94 -5.58 -0.12
C ILE A 474 15.11 -6.15 -0.92
N LEU A 475 15.74 -7.22 -0.41
CA LEU A 475 16.86 -7.88 -1.09
C LEU A 475 16.43 -8.63 -2.37
N ALA A 476 15.20 -9.14 -2.42
CA ALA A 476 14.65 -9.82 -3.60
C ALA A 476 14.23 -8.84 -4.71
N THR A 477 13.75 -7.64 -4.36
CA THR A 477 13.28 -6.64 -5.34
C THR A 477 14.41 -5.71 -5.80
N HIS A 478 15.31 -5.30 -4.91
CA HIS A 478 16.32 -4.26 -5.20
C HIS A 478 17.79 -4.73 -5.06
N GLY A 479 18.02 -5.95 -4.58
CA GLY A 479 19.36 -6.50 -4.39
C GLY A 479 20.23 -5.75 -3.37
N PHE A 480 21.56 -5.90 -3.49
CA PHE A 480 22.54 -5.34 -2.55
C PHE A 480 23.04 -3.93 -2.91
N LYS A 481 22.48 -3.30 -3.96
CA LYS A 481 22.82 -1.96 -4.46
C LYS A 481 21.57 -1.31 -5.10
N PRO A 482 20.59 -0.88 -4.29
CA PRO A 482 19.34 -0.32 -4.81
C PRO A 482 19.59 1.05 -5.50
N PRO A 483 18.81 1.41 -6.53
CA PRO A 483 18.87 2.75 -7.15
C PRO A 483 18.22 3.83 -6.26
N ILE A 484 17.28 3.46 -5.40
CA ILE A 484 16.62 4.33 -4.42
C ILE A 484 16.70 3.63 -3.07
N PHE A 485 17.19 4.30 -2.03
CA PHE A 485 17.45 3.65 -0.74
C PHE A 485 16.20 3.65 0.17
N ASP A 486 15.80 2.50 0.69
CA ASP A 486 14.64 2.42 1.59
C ASP A 486 15.02 2.70 3.06
N LEU A 487 14.42 3.73 3.67
CA LEU A 487 14.68 4.09 5.06
C LEU A 487 14.25 3.01 6.06
N ASP A 488 13.38 2.07 5.68
CA ASP A 488 12.99 0.94 6.53
C ASP A 488 14.17 0.04 6.90
N ILE A 489 15.25 0.04 6.10
CA ILE A 489 16.50 -0.66 6.42
C ILE A 489 17.07 -0.16 7.77
N TYR A 490 16.90 1.13 8.11
CA TYR A 490 17.28 1.65 9.43
C TYR A 490 16.37 1.12 10.55
N GLY A 491 15.05 1.07 10.32
CA GLY A 491 14.11 0.46 11.27
C GLY A 491 14.46 -1.00 11.55
N ILE A 492 14.65 -1.79 10.48
CA ILE A 492 15.05 -3.19 10.52
C ILE A 492 16.39 -3.39 11.26
N PHE A 493 17.40 -2.55 10.99
CA PHE A 493 18.68 -2.58 11.70
C PHE A 493 18.51 -2.38 13.21
N VAL A 494 17.75 -1.37 13.63
CA VAL A 494 17.58 -1.01 15.05
C VAL A 494 16.78 -2.07 15.80
N LEU A 495 15.68 -2.58 15.22
CA LEU A 495 14.91 -3.70 15.78
C LEU A 495 15.79 -4.95 15.96
N SER A 496 16.64 -5.24 14.98
CA SER A 496 17.57 -6.37 15.01
C SER A 496 18.65 -6.20 16.07
N ALA A 497 19.30 -5.03 16.13
CA ALA A 497 20.34 -4.73 17.13
C ALA A 497 19.79 -4.79 18.57
N ALA A 498 18.59 -4.27 18.80
CA ALA A 498 17.91 -4.34 20.09
C ALA A 498 17.63 -5.80 20.47
N SER A 499 17.07 -6.58 19.54
CA SER A 499 16.80 -8.01 19.71
C SER A 499 18.06 -8.82 20.08
N VAL A 500 19.17 -8.58 19.38
CA VAL A 500 20.44 -9.28 19.63
C VAL A 500 21.07 -8.84 20.96
N SER A 501 21.04 -7.55 21.31
CA SER A 501 21.61 -7.04 22.57
C SER A 501 20.93 -7.60 23.82
N MET A 502 19.63 -7.92 23.74
CA MET A 502 18.84 -8.48 24.86
C MET A 502 18.92 -10.00 24.99
N TYR A 503 19.46 -10.71 24.01
CA TYR A 503 19.51 -12.18 24.00
C TYR A 503 20.16 -12.83 25.25
N PRO A 504 21.27 -12.32 25.83
CA PRO A 504 21.82 -12.87 27.07
C PRO A 504 20.81 -12.89 28.23
N VAL A 505 19.89 -11.91 28.28
CA VAL A 505 18.82 -11.85 29.29
C VAL A 505 17.82 -12.97 29.09
N LEU A 506 17.38 -13.20 27.85
CA LEU A 506 16.44 -14.25 27.50
C LEU A 506 17.02 -15.64 27.84
N ILE A 507 18.32 -15.86 27.61
CA ILE A 507 19.04 -17.08 28.02
C ILE A 507 19.21 -17.20 29.55
N VAL A 508 19.10 -16.12 30.33
CA VAL A 508 19.04 -16.21 31.80
C VAL A 508 17.64 -16.59 32.27
N LEU A 509 16.58 -15.97 31.71
CA LEU A 509 15.18 -16.29 31.99
C LEU A 509 14.86 -17.76 31.67
N ARG A 510 15.44 -18.29 30.59
CA ARG A 510 15.48 -19.70 30.18
C ARG A 510 15.75 -20.70 31.31
N ARG A 511 16.50 -20.34 32.37
CA ARG A 511 16.81 -21.27 33.48
C ARG A 511 15.61 -21.66 34.34
N ARG A 512 14.48 -20.93 34.26
CA ARG A 512 13.24 -21.26 35.00
C ARG A 512 12.26 -22.09 34.17
N TYR A 513 12.30 -21.98 32.85
CA TYR A 513 11.49 -22.79 31.93
C TYR A 513 12.23 -24.08 31.56
N LYS A 514 11.80 -25.23 32.07
CA LYS A 514 12.40 -26.55 31.73
C LYS A 514 12.01 -27.08 30.34
N ILE A 515 11.15 -26.38 29.60
CA ILE A 515 10.55 -26.84 28.32
C ILE A 515 11.56 -26.66 27.17
N PRO A 516 11.99 -27.74 26.46
CA PRO A 516 12.97 -27.64 25.38
C PRO A 516 12.49 -26.83 24.17
N ALA A 517 11.19 -26.91 23.82
CA ALA A 517 10.62 -26.21 22.67
C ALA A 517 10.80 -24.69 22.76
N VAL A 518 10.54 -24.09 23.93
CA VAL A 518 10.77 -22.66 24.20
C VAL A 518 12.24 -22.29 23.99
N HIS A 519 13.18 -23.18 24.35
CA HIS A 519 14.61 -22.96 24.12
C HIS A 519 14.97 -23.07 22.64
N ALA A 520 14.19 -23.76 21.82
CA ALA A 520 14.37 -23.80 20.36
C ALA A 520 13.88 -22.49 19.73
N VAL A 521 12.65 -22.07 20.02
CA VAL A 521 12.03 -20.85 19.49
C VAL A 521 12.87 -19.60 19.80
N VAL A 522 13.27 -19.40 21.06
CA VAL A 522 14.09 -18.23 21.46
C VAL A 522 15.45 -18.20 20.75
N ARG A 523 16.05 -19.37 20.46
CA ARG A 523 17.31 -19.44 19.69
C ARG A 523 17.10 -19.18 18.21
N LEU A 524 16.04 -19.76 17.62
CA LEU A 524 15.71 -19.58 16.21
C LEU A 524 15.41 -18.11 15.89
N TRP A 525 14.53 -17.48 16.67
CA TRP A 525 14.24 -16.05 16.57
C TRP A 525 15.52 -15.20 16.67
N TRP A 526 16.39 -15.47 17.64
CA TRP A 526 17.64 -14.75 17.78
C TRP A 526 18.58 -14.94 16.57
N SER A 527 18.76 -16.17 16.07
CA SER A 527 19.57 -16.42 14.88
C SER A 527 19.04 -15.66 13.66
N ILE A 528 17.71 -15.59 13.50
CA ILE A 528 17.07 -14.80 12.44
C ILE A 528 17.36 -13.31 12.63
N MET A 529 17.23 -12.76 13.84
CA MET A 529 17.54 -11.35 14.14
C MET A 529 19.03 -11.02 13.96
N VAL A 530 19.95 -11.96 14.22
CA VAL A 530 21.38 -11.80 13.91
C VAL A 530 21.60 -11.67 12.40
N VAL A 531 21.03 -12.56 11.59
CA VAL A 531 21.13 -12.50 10.12
C VAL A 531 20.50 -11.22 9.57
N THR A 532 19.32 -10.87 10.05
CA THR A 532 18.59 -9.64 9.68
C THR A 532 19.42 -8.39 9.96
N GLY A 533 20.02 -8.31 11.16
CA GLY A 533 20.87 -7.19 11.57
C GLY A 533 22.15 -7.06 10.75
N PHE A 534 22.80 -8.18 10.37
CA PHE A 534 23.97 -8.15 9.49
C PHE A 534 23.61 -7.66 8.07
N LEU A 535 22.51 -8.15 7.49
CA LEU A 535 22.05 -7.72 6.16
C LEU A 535 21.67 -6.22 6.15
N ALA A 536 20.93 -5.76 7.17
CA ALA A 536 20.59 -4.35 7.32
C ALA A 536 21.84 -3.47 7.51
N SER A 537 22.80 -3.92 8.32
CA SER A 537 24.05 -3.19 8.58
C SER A 537 24.93 -3.07 7.33
N ASP A 538 24.96 -4.10 6.48
CA ASP A 538 25.67 -4.09 5.20
C ASP A 538 25.06 -3.06 4.24
N LEU A 539 23.73 -3.07 4.06
CA LEU A 539 23.01 -2.10 3.24
C LEU A 539 23.16 -0.65 3.76
N VAL A 540 23.04 -0.43 5.07
CA VAL A 540 23.31 0.90 5.68
C VAL A 540 24.73 1.36 5.37
N SER A 541 25.73 0.51 5.59
CA SER A 541 27.15 0.87 5.36
C SER A 541 27.46 1.25 3.91
N LYS A 542 26.71 0.69 2.95
CA LYS A 542 26.81 1.03 1.52
C LYS A 542 26.14 2.37 1.19
N SER A 543 25.02 2.70 1.84
CA SER A 543 24.33 3.99 1.66
C SER A 543 25.14 5.19 2.16
N GLU A 544 26.01 4.99 3.16
CA GLU A 544 26.85 6.05 3.72
C GLU A 544 28.08 6.42 2.83
N TYR A 545 28.33 5.71 1.72
CA TYR A 545 29.44 6.02 0.80
C TYR A 545 29.07 7.14 -0.20
N ARG A 546 29.08 8.37 0.32
CA ARG A 546 28.40 9.57 -0.21
C ARG A 546 28.77 10.06 -1.62
N GLN A 547 29.97 9.77 -2.12
CA GLN A 547 30.36 10.08 -3.51
C GLN A 547 30.46 8.77 -4.30
N GLY A 548 29.43 8.47 -5.10
CA GLY A 548 29.36 7.25 -5.93
C GLY A 548 28.41 6.16 -5.43
N SER A 549 27.51 6.46 -4.47
CA SER A 549 26.35 5.59 -4.23
C SER A 549 25.40 5.60 -5.43
N SER A 550 24.61 4.53 -5.61
CA SER A 550 23.65 4.42 -6.71
C SER A 550 22.45 5.36 -6.60
N ASN A 551 22.21 5.96 -5.42
CA ASN A 551 21.06 6.79 -5.09
C ASN A 551 21.40 8.26 -4.74
N SER A 552 22.63 8.72 -5.01
CA SER A 552 23.07 10.09 -4.71
C SER A 552 23.10 10.95 -5.97
N GLU A 553 22.50 12.14 -5.91
CA GLU A 553 22.32 13.09 -7.03
C GLU A 553 22.70 14.51 -6.61
N VAL A 554 22.83 15.44 -7.58
CA VAL A 554 23.07 16.87 -7.32
C VAL A 554 21.75 17.60 -7.08
N ALA A 555 21.71 18.48 -6.08
CA ALA A 555 20.52 19.21 -5.65
C ALA A 555 19.88 20.05 -6.79
N CYS A 556 18.59 19.82 -7.03
CA CYS A 556 17.74 20.65 -7.90
C CYS A 556 16.86 21.59 -7.07
N TYR A 557 16.76 22.84 -7.52
CA TYR A 557 15.99 23.90 -6.89
C TYR A 557 14.85 24.34 -7.80
N LEU A 558 13.79 24.86 -7.19
CA LEU A 558 12.67 25.52 -7.87
C LEU A 558 13.01 27.02 -8.08
N GLU A 559 12.22 27.73 -8.90
CA GLU A 559 12.45 29.15 -9.20
C GLU A 559 12.46 30.08 -7.97
N ASP A 560 11.83 29.66 -6.87
CA ASP A 560 11.81 30.37 -5.59
C ASP A 560 13.06 30.10 -4.70
N GLY A 561 14.00 29.27 -5.18
CA GLY A 561 15.19 28.84 -4.46
C GLY A 561 14.96 27.72 -3.44
N THR A 562 13.75 27.13 -3.37
CA THR A 562 13.50 25.97 -2.49
C THR A 562 14.01 24.67 -3.13
N LEU A 563 14.46 23.73 -2.29
CA LEU A 563 14.88 22.41 -2.77
C LEU A 563 13.66 21.62 -3.27
N LEU A 564 13.79 20.99 -4.44
CA LEU A 564 12.86 19.98 -4.91
C LEU A 564 13.01 18.72 -4.04
N THR A 565 11.98 18.40 -3.23
CA THR A 565 12.00 17.27 -2.28
C THR A 565 11.06 16.12 -2.60
N SER A 566 10.07 16.33 -3.47
CA SER A 566 9.09 15.32 -3.87
C SER A 566 8.51 15.63 -5.25
N ILE A 567 8.04 14.62 -5.97
CA ILE A 567 7.45 14.79 -7.31
C ILE A 567 6.19 15.68 -7.28
N ALA A 568 5.48 15.71 -6.16
CA ALA A 568 4.29 16.55 -5.96
C ALA A 568 4.56 18.07 -6.07
N GLN A 569 5.79 18.53 -5.83
CA GLN A 569 6.18 19.94 -6.01
C GLN A 569 6.30 20.37 -7.47
N LEU A 570 6.28 19.43 -8.43
CA LEU A 570 6.36 19.72 -9.87
C LEU A 570 5.01 20.09 -10.49
N ASN A 571 3.89 19.95 -9.74
CA ASN A 571 2.55 20.20 -10.26
C ASN A 571 2.30 21.70 -10.55
N GLY A 572 2.45 22.08 -11.82
CA GLY A 572 2.05 23.38 -12.36
C GLY A 572 3.18 24.26 -12.90
N ILE A 573 4.44 23.92 -12.59
CA ILE A 573 5.63 24.62 -13.07
C ILE A 573 5.91 24.19 -14.52
N ARG A 574 6.20 25.15 -15.41
CA ARG A 574 6.34 24.91 -16.86
C ARG A 574 7.78 24.87 -17.35
N ASP A 575 8.66 25.63 -16.69
CA ASP A 575 10.06 25.74 -17.01
C ASP A 575 10.86 25.16 -15.83
N LEU A 576 11.52 24.02 -16.05
CA LEU A 576 12.23 23.28 -15.00
C LEU A 576 13.70 23.12 -15.38
N GLU A 577 14.59 23.79 -14.66
CA GLU A 577 16.04 23.74 -14.96
C GLU A 577 16.69 22.39 -14.65
N CYS A 578 16.20 21.62 -13.67
CA CYS A 578 16.58 20.21 -13.53
C CYS A 578 15.57 19.34 -12.75
N ILE A 579 15.65 18.03 -12.97
CA ILE A 579 14.88 16.97 -12.30
C ILE A 579 15.80 15.79 -11.93
N TYR A 580 15.46 15.04 -10.89
CA TYR A 580 16.23 13.88 -10.45
C TYR A 580 15.97 12.62 -11.30
N ASP A 581 17.03 11.86 -11.61
CA ASP A 581 16.93 10.57 -12.30
C ASP A 581 16.05 9.59 -11.49
N CYS A 582 16.12 9.65 -10.16
CA CYS A 582 15.35 8.78 -9.28
C CYS A 582 13.83 9.03 -9.27
N PHE A 583 13.35 10.18 -9.75
CA PHE A 583 11.91 10.39 -9.99
C PHE A 583 11.43 9.71 -11.30
N LEU A 584 12.37 9.32 -12.17
CA LEU A 584 12.11 8.66 -13.46
C LEU A 584 12.43 7.15 -13.43
N ALA A 585 12.88 6.63 -12.28
CA ALA A 585 13.28 5.23 -12.12
C ALA A 585 12.08 4.27 -12.03
N GLU A 586 12.29 3.01 -12.44
CA GLU A 586 11.24 2.00 -12.50
C GLU A 586 10.67 1.58 -11.13
N LYS A 587 9.47 1.02 -11.19
CA LYS A 587 8.54 0.73 -10.07
C LYS A 587 9.16 -0.13 -8.98
N SER A 588 9.14 0.36 -7.73
CA SER A 588 9.29 -0.50 -6.56
C SER A 588 8.03 -1.34 -6.35
N VAL A 589 8.21 -2.60 -5.96
CA VAL A 589 7.10 -3.53 -5.64
C VAL A 589 6.53 -3.26 -4.24
N LEU A 590 7.27 -2.57 -3.37
CA LEU A 590 6.88 -2.30 -1.98
C LEU A 590 6.19 -0.94 -1.77
N LYS A 591 6.54 0.07 -2.58
CA LYS A 591 6.14 1.48 -2.40
C LYS A 591 5.90 2.13 -3.76
N ALA A 592 4.91 3.02 -3.84
CA ALA A 592 4.53 3.69 -5.08
C ALA A 592 5.58 4.73 -5.52
N GLN A 593 5.62 5.06 -6.82
CA GLN A 593 6.66 5.94 -7.40
C GLN A 593 6.55 7.40 -6.92
N ASP A 594 5.34 7.86 -6.56
CA ASP A 594 5.07 9.17 -5.97
C ASP A 594 5.58 9.29 -4.52
N ALA A 595 5.84 8.17 -3.85
CA ALA A 595 6.42 8.13 -2.50
C ALA A 595 7.94 8.40 -2.47
N VAL A 596 8.62 8.56 -3.61
CA VAL A 596 10.07 8.86 -3.64
C VAL A 596 10.32 10.28 -3.11
N MET A 597 11.21 10.38 -2.13
CA MET A 597 11.59 11.65 -1.49
C MET A 597 13.09 11.92 -1.63
N ILE A 598 13.44 13.20 -1.65
CA ILE A 598 14.83 13.68 -1.66
C ILE A 598 15.18 14.23 -0.27
N ILE A 599 16.37 13.89 0.20
CA ILE A 599 16.91 14.39 1.48
C ILE A 599 18.36 14.84 1.32
N TRP A 600 18.81 15.72 2.21
CA TRP A 600 20.21 16.16 2.27
C TRP A 600 21.14 15.04 2.75
N GLY A 601 21.94 14.48 1.83
CA GLY A 601 23.04 13.55 2.09
C GLY A 601 22.78 12.47 3.16
N ASP A 602 23.37 12.68 4.35
CA ASP A 602 23.35 11.77 5.49
C ASP A 602 21.97 11.76 6.20
N THR A 603 21.15 10.75 5.87
CA THR A 603 19.92 10.31 6.58
C THR A 603 19.99 10.43 8.11
N MET A 604 21.08 9.91 8.66
CA MET A 604 21.46 9.94 10.06
C MET A 604 22.24 11.21 10.33
N HIS A 605 21.70 12.15 11.12
CA HIS A 605 22.28 13.50 11.32
C HIS A 605 23.75 13.51 11.80
N GLY A 606 24.67 13.47 10.83
CA GLY A 606 26.10 13.60 10.99
C GLY A 606 26.71 12.61 11.99
N MET A 607 27.62 13.13 12.81
CA MET A 607 28.47 12.33 13.70
C MET A 607 27.69 11.49 14.72
N PHE A 608 26.54 11.96 15.22
CA PHE A 608 25.79 11.27 16.28
C PHE A 608 25.19 9.94 15.82
N GLY A 609 24.61 9.90 14.62
CA GLY A 609 24.04 8.67 14.09
C GLY A 609 25.10 7.61 13.75
N LYS A 610 26.26 8.04 13.23
CA LYS A 610 27.40 7.16 12.91
C LYS A 610 28.05 6.56 14.16
N TRP A 611 28.14 7.29 15.27
CA TRP A 611 28.47 6.69 16.57
C TRP A 611 27.36 5.75 17.06
N GLY A 612 26.09 6.12 16.85
CA GLY A 612 24.92 5.28 17.18
C GLY A 612 24.98 3.90 16.52
N THR A 613 25.10 3.84 15.18
CA THR A 613 25.17 2.58 14.42
C THR A 613 26.41 1.76 14.79
N LEU A 614 27.58 2.39 14.92
CA LEU A 614 28.81 1.72 15.34
C LEU A 614 28.70 1.12 16.76
N PHE A 615 28.15 1.86 17.73
CA PHE A 615 27.96 1.36 19.09
C PHE A 615 26.86 0.28 19.16
N ALA A 616 25.81 0.37 18.34
CA ALA A 616 24.79 -0.66 18.22
C ALA A 616 25.38 -1.98 17.68
N PHE A 617 26.18 -1.92 16.61
CA PHE A 617 26.88 -3.08 16.04
C PHE A 617 27.88 -3.69 17.04
N ALA A 618 28.71 -2.87 17.68
CA ALA A 618 29.67 -3.33 18.68
C ALA A 618 28.95 -3.96 19.90
N SER A 619 27.87 -3.35 20.38
CA SER A 619 27.02 -3.89 21.45
C SER A 619 26.43 -5.25 21.07
N ALA A 620 25.83 -5.36 19.87
CA ALA A 620 25.26 -6.60 19.36
C ALA A 620 26.32 -7.72 19.26
N CYS A 621 27.52 -7.43 18.75
CA CYS A 621 28.64 -8.38 18.68
C CYS A 621 29.12 -8.84 20.06
N ILE A 622 29.24 -7.92 21.04
CA ILE A 622 29.63 -8.29 22.41
C ILE A 622 28.54 -9.15 23.08
N MET A 623 27.25 -8.80 22.92
CA MET A 623 26.14 -9.55 23.49
C MET A 623 25.93 -10.91 22.80
N TYR A 624 26.23 -11.03 21.51
CA TYR A 624 26.29 -12.30 20.78
C TYR A 624 27.29 -13.26 21.45
N LEU A 625 28.54 -12.83 21.65
CA LEU A 625 29.59 -13.62 22.30
C LEU A 625 29.26 -13.95 23.76
N LEU A 626 28.66 -13.01 24.48
CA LEU A 626 28.25 -13.16 25.87
C LEU A 626 27.11 -14.18 26.04
N GLY A 627 26.17 -14.21 25.08
CA GLY A 627 25.04 -15.14 25.06
C GLY A 627 25.46 -16.57 24.72
N THR A 628 26.29 -16.76 23.68
CA THR A 628 26.76 -18.09 23.24
C THR A 628 27.70 -18.74 24.27
N HIS A 629 28.66 -17.99 24.82
CA HIS A 629 29.67 -18.51 25.76
C HIS A 629 29.35 -18.26 27.24
N MET A 630 28.10 -17.95 27.61
CA MET A 630 27.70 -17.53 28.97
C MET A 630 28.17 -18.46 30.12
N LYS A 631 28.35 -19.77 29.87
CA LYS A 631 28.91 -20.72 30.86
C LYS A 631 30.35 -20.35 31.26
N LEU A 632 31.17 -19.90 30.32
CA LEU A 632 32.59 -19.57 30.49
C LEU A 632 32.77 -18.36 31.42
N TYR A 633 31.99 -17.31 31.17
CA TYR A 633 32.04 -16.03 31.91
C TYR A 633 31.33 -16.07 33.29
N SER A 634 30.80 -17.21 33.71
CA SER A 634 30.06 -17.38 34.98
C SER A 634 30.85 -16.94 36.23
N ARG A 635 32.18 -17.03 36.21
CA ARG A 635 33.05 -16.50 37.28
C ARG A 635 33.21 -14.97 37.26
N VAL A 636 33.13 -14.34 36.08
CA VAL A 636 33.21 -12.88 35.91
C VAL A 636 31.91 -12.22 36.37
N PHE A 637 30.76 -12.76 35.96
CA PHE A 637 29.44 -12.28 36.41
C PHE A 637 29.31 -12.27 37.93
N LYS A 638 29.75 -13.34 38.63
CA LYS A 638 29.74 -13.40 40.10
C LYS A 638 30.61 -12.35 40.78
N ARG A 639 31.68 -11.86 40.12
CA ARG A 639 32.51 -10.77 40.64
C ARG A 639 31.87 -9.41 40.40
N LEU A 640 31.35 -9.16 39.19
CA LEU A 640 30.64 -7.92 38.85
C LEU A 640 29.39 -7.70 39.71
N ASP A 641 28.62 -8.77 39.95
CA ASP A 641 27.48 -8.79 40.87
C ASP A 641 27.87 -8.26 42.26
N ALA A 642 28.90 -8.85 42.87
CA ALA A 642 29.38 -8.49 44.19
C ALA A 642 30.02 -7.08 44.30
N LEU A 643 30.67 -6.58 43.24
CA LEU A 643 31.40 -5.31 43.24
C LEU A 643 30.56 -4.10 42.83
N VAL A 644 29.75 -4.21 41.78
CA VAL A 644 29.12 -3.06 41.10
C VAL A 644 27.62 -2.99 41.37
N LEU A 645 26.95 -4.15 41.42
CA LEU A 645 25.49 -4.21 41.31
C LEU A 645 24.80 -4.51 42.64
N LYS A 646 25.46 -5.25 43.55
CA LYS A 646 25.00 -5.47 44.91
C LYS A 646 24.66 -4.16 45.66
N PRO A 647 25.48 -3.08 45.61
CA PRO A 647 25.14 -1.81 46.26
C PRO A 647 23.88 -1.16 45.67
N VAL A 648 23.76 -1.19 44.32
CA VAL A 648 22.64 -0.60 43.59
C VAL A 648 21.32 -1.26 43.97
N TYR A 649 21.25 -2.59 44.01
CA TYR A 649 20.01 -3.28 44.39
C TYR A 649 19.70 -3.19 45.89
N SER A 650 20.71 -3.16 46.76
CA SER A 650 20.48 -2.94 48.20
C SER A 650 19.91 -1.56 48.54
N ALA A 651 20.02 -0.57 47.64
CA ALA A 651 19.41 0.74 47.81
C ALA A 651 17.92 0.80 47.43
N PHE A 652 17.37 -0.26 46.79
CA PHE A 652 15.98 -0.33 46.31
C PHE A 652 15.14 -1.44 46.98
N ASP A 653 15.66 -2.10 48.03
CA ASP A 653 15.13 -3.38 48.48
C ASP A 653 15.11 -3.53 50.02
N PRO A 654 13.96 -3.33 50.69
CA PRO A 654 13.76 -3.68 52.10
C PRO A 654 13.61 -5.18 52.36
N ASP A 655 13.40 -5.99 51.31
CA ASP A 655 12.71 -7.30 51.38
C ASP A 655 13.56 -8.47 50.85
N GLY A 656 14.80 -8.20 50.42
CA GLY A 656 15.82 -9.19 50.02
C GLY A 656 15.57 -9.88 48.69
N ARG A 657 14.86 -9.26 47.74
CA ARG A 657 14.45 -9.85 46.45
C ARG A 657 14.75 -8.93 45.26
N ALA A 658 16.03 -8.87 44.88
CA ALA A 658 16.51 -8.14 43.71
C ALA A 658 15.66 -8.37 42.44
N ILE A 659 14.99 -7.31 41.98
CA ILE A 659 14.02 -7.32 40.88
C ILE A 659 14.70 -7.59 39.53
N LEU A 660 15.92 -7.10 39.35
CA LEU A 660 16.70 -7.14 38.11
C LEU A 660 18.02 -7.88 38.35
N THR A 661 18.45 -8.74 37.42
CA THR A 661 19.71 -9.48 37.55
C THR A 661 20.86 -8.77 36.84
N PRO A 662 22.13 -8.96 37.26
CA PRO A 662 23.32 -8.39 36.62
C PRO A 662 23.34 -8.41 35.09
N VAL A 663 22.98 -9.53 34.46
CA VAL A 663 22.99 -9.68 33.00
C VAL A 663 22.04 -8.72 32.30
N ALA A 664 20.88 -8.41 32.91
CA ALA A 664 19.96 -7.43 32.33
C ALA A 664 20.39 -5.98 32.59
N CYS A 665 21.03 -5.69 33.73
CA CYS A 665 21.69 -4.40 33.90
C CYS A 665 22.74 -4.16 32.81
N ILE A 666 23.57 -5.18 32.51
CA ILE A 666 24.60 -5.10 31.46
C ILE A 666 23.97 -4.88 30.08
N CYS A 667 22.92 -5.63 29.72
CA CYS A 667 22.22 -5.42 28.44
C CYS A 667 21.53 -4.04 28.36
N LEU A 668 20.86 -3.58 29.44
CA LEU A 668 20.20 -2.26 29.47
C LEU A 668 21.20 -1.12 29.38
N ILE A 669 22.27 -1.14 30.18
CA ILE A 669 23.34 -0.14 30.15
C ILE A 669 24.06 -0.13 28.79
N SER A 670 24.19 -1.29 28.14
CA SER A 670 24.77 -1.37 26.80
C SER A 670 23.82 -0.92 25.68
N MET A 671 22.50 -1.06 25.84
CA MET A 671 21.50 -0.77 24.80
C MET A 671 21.08 0.70 24.80
N VAL A 672 20.74 1.26 25.96
CA VAL A 672 20.12 2.58 26.09
C VAL A 672 20.93 3.71 25.42
N PRO A 673 22.27 3.81 25.55
CA PRO A 673 23.02 4.92 24.96
C PRO A 673 22.97 4.96 23.43
N TRP A 674 23.07 3.81 22.75
CA TRP A 674 23.02 3.78 21.29
C TRP A 674 21.58 3.88 20.76
N VAL A 675 20.59 3.35 21.49
CA VAL A 675 19.17 3.57 21.14
C VAL A 675 18.85 5.07 21.18
N ILE A 676 19.25 5.81 22.21
CA ILE A 676 19.03 7.26 22.29
C ILE A 676 19.71 8.00 21.13
N ASN A 677 20.97 7.68 20.80
CA ASN A 677 21.68 8.32 19.69
C ASN A 677 21.01 8.05 18.32
N ILE A 678 20.52 6.84 18.08
CA ILE A 678 19.84 6.51 16.82
C ILE A 678 18.43 7.11 16.77
N GLU A 679 17.63 7.01 17.83
CA GLU A 679 16.28 7.60 17.86
C GLU A 679 16.30 9.13 17.73
N TYR A 680 17.31 9.81 18.30
CA TYR A 680 17.55 11.23 18.07
C TYR A 680 17.89 11.53 16.60
N SER A 681 18.71 10.69 15.97
CA SER A 681 19.12 10.83 14.57
C SER A 681 17.96 10.55 13.59
N LEU A 682 17.07 9.62 13.94
CA LEU A 682 15.84 9.28 13.19
C LEU A 682 14.66 10.22 13.48
N TRP A 683 14.79 11.21 14.36
CA TRP A 683 13.66 12.09 14.73
C TRP A 683 13.13 12.93 13.54
N ARG A 684 13.99 13.24 12.56
CA ARG A 684 13.64 14.06 11.38
C ARG A 684 13.58 13.30 10.06
N THR A 685 13.78 11.96 10.05
CA THR A 685 13.60 11.19 8.82
C THR A 685 12.12 11.17 8.41
N PRO A 686 11.77 11.28 7.12
CA PRO A 686 10.39 11.24 6.68
C PRO A 686 9.75 9.89 6.97
N VAL A 687 8.46 9.92 7.37
CA VAL A 687 7.66 8.74 7.72
C VAL A 687 6.32 8.83 6.97
N GLU A 688 5.88 7.74 6.36
CA GLU A 688 4.64 7.65 5.58
C GLU A 688 3.39 7.99 6.42
N GLU A 689 3.35 7.50 7.67
CA GLU A 689 2.24 7.73 8.59
C GLU A 689 2.66 8.58 9.81
N LYS A 690 1.81 9.54 10.17
CA LYS A 690 1.95 10.32 11.42
C LYS A 690 1.75 9.42 12.65
N ALA A 691 2.46 9.72 13.74
CA ALA A 691 2.52 8.91 14.97
C ALA A 691 1.18 8.68 15.73
N PHE A 692 0.07 9.20 15.22
CA PHE A 692 -1.29 9.00 15.74
C PHE A 692 -2.21 8.23 14.77
N ALA A 693 -1.70 7.78 13.61
CA ALA A 693 -2.46 6.96 12.66
C ALA A 693 -2.89 5.62 13.30
N ILE A 694 -4.11 5.19 12.98
CA ILE A 694 -4.74 4.00 13.62
C ILE A 694 -3.92 2.72 13.35
N GLY A 695 -3.30 2.60 12.18
CA GLY A 695 -2.45 1.47 11.81
C GLY A 695 -1.33 1.18 12.82
N GLN A 696 -0.67 2.22 13.34
CA GLN A 696 0.46 2.10 14.28
C GLN A 696 0.07 1.52 15.65
N TRP A 697 -1.21 1.58 16.01
CA TRP A 697 -1.73 1.00 17.25
C TRP A 697 -2.13 -0.47 17.11
N SER A 698 -2.33 -0.98 15.89
CA SER A 698 -2.89 -2.32 15.65
C SER A 698 -2.11 -3.48 16.31
N PRO A 699 -0.77 -3.53 16.36
CA PRO A 699 -0.04 -4.61 17.05
C PRO A 699 -0.23 -4.56 18.57
N TRP A 700 -0.50 -3.36 19.11
CA TRP A 700 -0.57 -3.07 20.54
C TRP A 700 -1.98 -3.26 21.09
N VAL A 701 -3.01 -3.08 20.27
CA VAL A 701 -4.38 -3.55 20.56
C VAL A 701 -4.37 -5.08 20.68
N ALA A 702 -3.75 -5.80 19.74
CA ALA A 702 -3.59 -7.25 19.82
C ALA A 702 -2.79 -7.68 21.06
N ALA A 703 -1.72 -6.95 21.41
CA ALA A 703 -0.94 -7.17 22.63
C ALA A 703 -1.79 -7.01 23.91
N LEU A 704 -2.63 -5.98 23.99
CA LEU A 704 -3.51 -5.72 25.11
C LEU A 704 -4.54 -6.85 25.28
N PHE A 705 -5.18 -7.30 24.20
CA PHE A 705 -6.08 -8.45 24.24
C PHE A 705 -5.38 -9.75 24.65
N ALA A 706 -4.14 -9.98 24.22
CA ALA A 706 -3.34 -11.13 24.66
C ALA A 706 -3.01 -11.07 26.17
N ILE A 707 -2.74 -9.87 26.73
CA ILE A 707 -2.51 -9.67 28.16
C ILE A 707 -3.81 -9.92 28.95
N ILE A 708 -4.95 -9.40 28.49
CA ILE A 708 -6.26 -9.60 29.12
C ILE A 708 -6.65 -11.08 29.09
N GLY A 709 -6.59 -11.74 27.94
CA GLY A 709 -6.89 -13.16 27.79
C GLY A 709 -5.97 -14.07 28.62
N GLY A 710 -4.68 -13.76 28.69
CA GLY A 710 -3.73 -14.46 29.57
C GLY A 710 -4.00 -14.25 31.07
N GLY A 711 -4.52 -13.07 31.44
CA GLY A 711 -5.02 -12.80 32.79
C GLY A 711 -6.25 -13.63 33.13
N ILE A 712 -7.26 -13.64 32.25
CA ILE A 712 -8.51 -14.42 32.40
C ILE A 712 -8.19 -15.92 32.49
N TYR A 713 -7.37 -16.45 31.58
CA TYR A 713 -6.91 -17.84 31.60
C TYR A 713 -6.26 -18.21 32.94
N ARG A 714 -5.51 -17.29 33.56
CA ARG A 714 -4.88 -17.53 34.84
C ARG A 714 -5.87 -17.48 36.01
N VAL A 715 -6.82 -16.54 36.03
CA VAL A 715 -7.89 -16.50 37.05
C VAL A 715 -8.74 -17.77 37.00
N TYR A 716 -8.94 -18.36 35.81
CA TYR A 716 -9.63 -19.63 35.64
C TYR A 716 -8.80 -20.86 36.07
N LYS A 717 -7.45 -20.76 36.08
CA LYS A 717 -6.54 -21.91 36.24
C LYS A 717 -5.81 -22.00 37.58
N ASP A 718 -5.66 -20.89 38.30
CA ASP A 718 -5.20 -20.86 39.70
C ASP A 718 -6.41 -20.53 40.61
N PRO A 719 -7.25 -21.50 41.04
CA PRO A 719 -8.21 -21.28 42.11
C PRO A 719 -7.53 -20.80 43.39
N LYS A 720 -8.27 -20.10 44.26
CA LYS A 720 -7.76 -19.79 45.61
C LYS A 720 -7.77 -21.05 46.47
N ASP A 721 -6.80 -21.16 47.35
CA ASP A 721 -6.61 -22.31 48.24
C ASP A 721 -7.87 -22.61 49.08
N GLY A 722 -8.71 -23.55 48.62
CA GLY A 722 -9.90 -24.03 49.33
C GLY A 722 -11.23 -23.96 48.57
N GLU A 723 -11.32 -23.28 47.42
CA GLU A 723 -12.50 -23.33 46.54
C GLU A 723 -12.24 -24.23 45.33
N GLU A 724 -13.16 -25.15 45.04
CA GLU A 724 -13.11 -25.94 43.80
C GLU A 724 -13.29 -25.04 42.57
N ALA A 725 -12.62 -25.38 41.47
CA ALA A 725 -12.80 -24.67 40.22
C ALA A 725 -14.25 -24.84 39.73
N PRO A 726 -14.97 -23.77 39.36
CA PRO A 726 -16.34 -23.89 38.87
C PRO A 726 -16.42 -24.82 37.65
N GLU A 727 -17.19 -25.90 37.74
CA GLU A 727 -17.34 -26.84 36.64
C GLU A 727 -18.05 -26.18 35.45
N LEU A 728 -17.35 -26.05 34.33
CA LEU A 728 -18.00 -25.83 33.04
C LEU A 728 -18.61 -27.17 32.58
N PRO A 729 -19.92 -27.24 32.29
CA PRO A 729 -20.59 -28.48 31.92
C PRO A 729 -20.28 -28.87 30.46
N ILE A 730 -19.11 -29.48 30.23
CA ILE A 730 -18.69 -29.99 28.92
C ILE A 730 -19.17 -31.44 28.73
N ASN A 731 -20.45 -31.59 28.39
CA ASN A 731 -20.93 -32.79 27.70
C ASN A 731 -20.62 -32.64 26.19
N SER A 732 -19.45 -33.12 25.77
CA SER A 732 -19.14 -33.36 24.35
C SER A 732 -19.58 -34.77 23.96
N PRO A 733 -20.08 -34.97 22.73
CA PRO A 733 -19.20 -35.62 21.75
C PRO A 733 -19.29 -35.00 20.34
N GLY A 734 -18.13 -34.91 19.66
CA GLY A 734 -18.05 -34.56 18.23
C GLY A 734 -16.83 -33.72 17.89
N ASP A 735 -15.76 -34.34 17.39
CA ASP A 735 -14.56 -33.66 16.92
C ASP A 735 -14.74 -32.98 15.55
N SER A 736 -14.16 -31.80 15.39
CA SER A 736 -13.79 -31.26 14.06
C SER A 736 -12.60 -30.29 14.14
N VAL A 737 -11.46 -30.78 14.65
CA VAL A 737 -10.18 -30.07 14.54
C VAL A 737 -9.70 -30.07 13.09
N MET A 738 -9.62 -28.91 12.43
CA MET A 738 -8.84 -28.77 11.20
C MET A 738 -7.38 -28.46 11.51
N THR A 739 -6.53 -29.48 11.43
CA THR A 739 -5.07 -29.34 11.28
C THR A 739 -4.62 -30.01 9.99
N VAL A 740 -4.07 -29.22 9.07
CA VAL A 740 -3.47 -29.69 7.81
C VAL A 740 -2.15 -30.40 8.10
N GLY A 741 -1.95 -31.63 7.62
CA GLY A 741 -0.69 -32.34 7.89
C GLY A 741 -0.56 -33.79 7.41
N ILE A 742 -0.65 -34.03 6.10
CA ILE A 742 -0.04 -35.14 5.33
C ILE A 742 -0.33 -36.59 5.80
N ILE A 743 -0.96 -37.38 4.94
CA ILE A 743 -1.25 -38.83 5.11
C ILE A 743 -0.49 -39.62 4.04
N GLU A 744 0.01 -40.82 4.39
CA GLU A 744 -0.01 -42.09 3.62
C GLU A 744 0.58 -43.23 4.52
N PRO A 745 0.30 -44.53 4.28
CA PRO A 745 0.33 -45.59 5.31
C PRO A 745 1.69 -46.31 5.48
N GLY A 746 1.92 -47.17 6.47
CA GLY A 746 1.01 -47.74 7.48
C GLY A 746 0.68 -49.22 7.20
N ASP A 747 1.22 -50.14 8.01
CA ASP A 747 0.91 -51.58 7.90
C ASP A 747 0.92 -52.29 9.28
N ASN A 748 0.39 -53.51 9.33
CA ASN A 748 -0.27 -54.08 10.51
C ASN A 748 0.36 -55.40 10.98
N GLY A 749 0.21 -55.72 12.27
CA GLY A 749 0.15 -57.12 12.70
C GLY A 749 1.02 -57.53 13.90
N PRO A 750 0.72 -58.69 14.54
CA PRO A 750 0.58 -58.68 15.99
C PRO A 750 1.19 -59.87 16.77
N ALA A 751 1.08 -59.79 18.10
CA ALA A 751 1.28 -60.84 19.12
C ALA A 751 2.74 -61.30 19.38
N GLY A 752 3.05 -61.76 20.61
CA GLY A 752 4.44 -62.10 20.98
C GLY A 752 4.79 -62.74 22.35
N ALA A 753 3.92 -62.71 23.37
CA ALA A 753 4.04 -63.48 24.64
C ALA A 753 5.24 -63.20 25.60
N PHE A 754 5.20 -63.88 26.76
CA PHE A 754 6.13 -63.90 27.93
C PHE A 754 6.30 -62.57 28.71
N SER A 755 5.97 -62.49 30.02
CA SER A 755 6.59 -63.09 31.23
C SER A 755 7.93 -62.40 31.61
N GLU A 756 8.27 -62.10 32.87
CA GLU A 756 7.87 -62.78 34.11
C GLU A 756 7.84 -61.88 35.38
N ALA A 757 7.24 -62.42 36.44
CA ALA A 757 6.83 -61.82 37.71
C ALA A 757 7.88 -61.05 38.55
N LYS A 758 7.37 -60.14 39.42
CA LYS A 758 7.69 -60.13 40.88
C LYS A 758 6.84 -59.16 41.72
N THR A 759 5.90 -59.71 42.50
CA THR A 759 5.77 -59.50 43.97
C THR A 759 4.82 -60.58 44.55
N LYS A 760 4.76 -60.68 45.88
CA LYS A 760 4.17 -61.83 46.61
C LYS A 760 3.59 -61.35 47.96
N GLY A 761 2.46 -61.92 48.36
CA GLY A 761 1.75 -61.61 49.61
C GLY A 761 0.48 -60.76 49.38
N ASP A 762 -0.64 -61.00 50.07
CA ASP A 762 -0.88 -62.09 51.03
C ASP A 762 -2.37 -62.51 51.16
N THR A 763 -2.60 -63.52 51.99
CA THR A 763 -3.72 -64.47 52.06
C THR A 763 -5.12 -64.00 52.53
N ASN A 764 -6.10 -64.87 52.23
CA ASN A 764 -7.40 -65.12 52.90
C ASN A 764 -8.63 -64.22 52.64
N GLY A 765 -9.81 -64.85 52.50
CA GLY A 765 -11.10 -64.17 52.36
C GLY A 765 -12.24 -65.00 51.71
N SER A 766 -12.41 -66.29 52.04
CA SER A 766 -13.44 -67.16 51.46
C SER A 766 -14.82 -66.99 52.11
N GLY A 767 -15.90 -66.91 51.32
CA GLY A 767 -17.29 -66.88 51.82
C GLY A 767 -18.35 -67.01 50.72
N GLU A 768 -19.12 -68.09 50.80
CA GLU A 768 -20.27 -68.57 49.99
C GLU A 768 -21.27 -67.50 49.47
N SER A 769 -21.86 -67.63 48.26
CA SER A 769 -22.95 -68.55 47.83
C SER A 769 -24.33 -68.24 48.46
N ARG A 770 -25.49 -68.28 47.77
CA ARG A 770 -25.88 -68.52 46.35
C ARG A 770 -27.41 -68.29 46.22
N LEU A 771 -27.95 -68.21 44.98
CA LEU A 771 -29.40 -68.32 44.62
C LEU A 771 -30.27 -67.10 45.00
N LEU A 772 -31.37 -66.74 44.31
CA LEU A 772 -31.89 -66.95 42.93
C LEU A 772 -33.01 -65.90 42.67
N ASP A 773 -33.24 -65.53 41.40
CA ASP A 773 -34.49 -65.14 40.70
C ASP A 773 -35.45 -64.09 41.35
N GLU A 774 -36.36 -63.34 40.71
CA GLU A 774 -36.88 -63.12 39.33
C GLU A 774 -37.44 -61.64 39.35
N ILE A 775 -38.02 -60.92 38.36
CA ILE A 775 -38.65 -61.11 37.04
C ILE A 775 -38.14 -60.02 36.05
N ASP A 776 -38.42 -60.20 34.75
CA ASP A 776 -37.96 -59.46 33.58
C ASP A 776 -38.59 -58.07 33.28
N LEU A 777 -37.90 -57.31 32.40
CA LEU A 777 -38.32 -56.32 31.37
C LEU A 777 -39.52 -55.37 31.54
N GLY A 778 -39.40 -54.18 30.93
CA GLY A 778 -40.49 -53.21 30.75
C GLY A 778 -40.65 -52.69 29.31
N ALA A 779 -41.69 -51.89 29.06
CA ALA A 779 -41.95 -51.12 27.84
C ALA A 779 -42.83 -49.89 28.18
N GLY A 780 -42.95 -48.89 27.30
CA GLY A 780 -43.73 -47.68 27.56
C GLY A 780 -44.37 -47.01 26.34
N MET A 781 -45.27 -46.05 26.59
CA MET A 781 -45.94 -45.08 25.69
C MET A 781 -46.25 -43.85 26.57
N ILE A 782 -45.86 -42.59 26.32
CA ILE A 782 -45.95 -41.65 25.17
C ILE A 782 -47.40 -41.17 24.87
N ILE A 783 -47.57 -39.84 24.71
CA ILE A 783 -48.75 -39.07 24.19
C ILE A 783 -49.92 -38.88 25.21
N PRO A 784 -50.66 -37.74 25.27
CA PRO A 784 -50.48 -36.40 24.68
C PRO A 784 -50.41 -35.22 25.71
N GLU A 785 -50.30 -33.98 25.21
CA GLU A 785 -50.69 -32.73 25.91
C GLU A 785 -52.24 -32.55 25.88
N PRO A 786 -52.83 -31.55 26.58
CA PRO A 786 -53.14 -30.30 25.86
C PRO A 786 -53.11 -29.00 26.69
N GLU A 787 -53.04 -27.88 25.95
CA GLU A 787 -53.72 -26.58 26.12
C GLU A 787 -53.89 -25.95 27.53
N CYS A 788 -53.26 -24.77 27.69
CA CYS A 788 -53.92 -23.49 28.02
C CYS A 788 -52.96 -22.31 27.74
#